data_AF-A0A067XI79-F1
#
_entry.id   AF-A0A067XI79-F1
#
_cell.length_a   1.000
_cell.length_b   1.000
_cell.length_c   1.000
_cell.angle_alpha   90.00
_cell.angle_beta   90.00
_cell.angle_gamma   90.00
#
_symmetry.space_group_name_H-M   'P 1'
#
loop_
_entity.id
_entity.type
_entity.pdbx_description
1 polymer ?
#
loop_
_entity_poly.entity_id
_entity_poly.type
_entity_poly.pdbx_seq_one_letter_code
_entity_poly.pdbx_strand_id
1 'polypeptide(L)'
;MADWSSSEPEYFDSSFKKRLPIEGQRNILITSALPYVNNVPHLGNIIGSVLSADVFSRYCQMRGYQSLFICGTDEYGTATEMKALKDGASCQEICDKFHRLHKEIYDWFNIDFDYFGRTTTQHQTEICQDIFKNAHSNKYTSTSSLEQLHCETCDKFLADRFVFGICPHCKFTDARGDQCDGCGKLLDGVDLVEPKCHICQNTPKPKKSEHIFLNLDDLAGEVEKYVEKVINAEDSHWSSNAIAIVRSWFKQGLEKRCITRDLKWGTPVPLEGFDSKVFYVWFDAPIGYLSMTKTLVGEDWVKWWKNPNQVELYQFLGKDNVAFHGVIFPATQIATGENYTKVRHVCATEYLNYEDKKFSKSRNTGVFGDTVSTIGIPSDIWRFYLIYMRPENQDTAFCWDDFMLKVNSELLANLGNFILRALSFLFTNFNGEQPEIHLTSAENELIAAIDNELAEFTRNMENVRLREALIKILAISRLGNQYIQSHTPWVLVKGSPEEKQRAQTIIGVAANISILLSTLLYPFMPAVSKQIREECNIKQALKLPSSFMQMIKPGHKISKPSALFTKLEPAKVTEWKLRFGASDEASAVQATAKSNKNQKQNKQKAMSKSSDVIVEREPTNFPAIATAQETIDSLLNSVGQKLDLAKKLFTSNEVEKIETVNAKLRQEVESLKLQLGGNASILNVTGSSTNDDIKNDGSVKTTQANELDSSTQATKNSKEPTKKTPQKDQVKAAPSEKSAKGTPSANVNDEVVDVGRLDLRVGRIIEAKKHPDADSLYVEQIDLGEGQPRTVVSGLVRFVSLEQMQNRLVVCCCNLKPAKMRGIESQAMVLCASTPEKVEIMEVPAECQPGDVVLCDGFTRRPDAVLNPKKKVWETVAVDLKVSDDGVAVYKGKPLKIGGSHPMTAPTLRNVPVK
;
A
#
# COMPACT_ATOMS: atom_id res chain seq x y z
N MET A 1 -18.54 -25.97 -15.96
CA MET A 1 -17.13 -26.41 -15.83
C MET A 1 -16.74 -27.01 -17.16
N ALA A 2 -15.57 -26.69 -17.70
CA ALA A 2 -15.00 -27.49 -18.77
C ALA A 2 -14.53 -28.84 -18.20
N ASP A 3 -14.37 -29.85 -19.04
CA ASP A 3 -13.77 -31.12 -18.62
C ASP A 3 -12.27 -30.91 -18.39
N TRP A 4 -11.85 -31.15 -17.14
CA TRP A 4 -10.46 -31.11 -16.67
C TRP A 4 -9.48 -31.84 -17.61
N SER A 5 -9.91 -32.97 -18.17
CA SER A 5 -9.09 -33.91 -18.92
C SER A 5 -9.06 -33.62 -20.42
N SER A 6 -10.22 -33.40 -21.05
CA SER A 6 -10.35 -33.22 -22.51
C SER A 6 -10.17 -31.78 -23.02
N SER A 7 -10.06 -30.79 -22.13
CA SER A 7 -9.71 -29.42 -22.53
C SER A 7 -8.25 -29.33 -22.99
N GLU A 8 -7.99 -28.67 -24.12
CA GLU A 8 -6.63 -28.39 -24.61
C GLU A 8 -6.24 -26.91 -24.37
N PRO A 9 -4.98 -26.62 -23.98
CA PRO A 9 -4.57 -25.26 -23.69
C PRO A 9 -4.49 -24.39 -24.95
N GLU A 10 -5.16 -23.24 -24.94
CA GLU A 10 -4.99 -22.23 -25.99
C GLU A 10 -3.71 -21.40 -25.78
N TYR A 11 -3.00 -21.15 -26.89
CA TYR A 11 -1.79 -20.34 -26.92
C TYR A 11 -2.01 -18.99 -27.60
N PHE A 12 -1.19 -18.01 -27.23
CA PHE A 12 -1.17 -16.68 -27.82
C PHE A 12 -0.27 -16.65 -29.07
N ASP A 13 -0.80 -16.10 -30.18
CA ASP A 13 0.00 -15.80 -31.37
C ASP A 13 0.84 -14.53 -31.10
N SER A 14 2.12 -14.73 -30.78
CA SER A 14 3.06 -13.66 -30.51
C SER A 14 3.62 -12.97 -31.76
N SER A 15 3.13 -13.29 -32.97
CA SER A 15 3.55 -12.59 -34.18
C SER A 15 2.99 -11.17 -34.21
N PHE A 16 3.88 -10.16 -34.25
CA PHE A 16 3.49 -8.76 -34.47
C PHE A 16 3.04 -8.55 -35.93
N LYS A 17 1.80 -8.91 -36.20
CA LYS A 17 1.01 -8.32 -37.29
C LYS A 17 0.64 -6.90 -36.86
N LYS A 18 0.53 -5.95 -37.80
CA LYS A 18 0.01 -4.60 -37.49
C LYS A 18 -1.34 -4.75 -36.79
N ARG A 19 -1.39 -4.46 -35.48
CA ARG A 19 -2.61 -4.59 -34.67
C ARG A 19 -3.56 -3.45 -35.06
N LEU A 20 -4.46 -3.74 -36.00
CA LEU A 20 -5.56 -2.88 -36.41
C LEU A 20 -6.87 -3.44 -35.86
N PRO A 21 -7.90 -2.61 -35.63
CA PRO A 21 -9.20 -3.09 -35.16
C PRO A 21 -9.82 -4.08 -36.13
N ILE A 22 -10.45 -5.11 -35.58
CA ILE A 22 -11.21 -6.12 -36.32
C ILE A 22 -12.68 -5.94 -35.99
N GLU A 23 -13.50 -5.82 -37.03
CA GLU A 23 -14.95 -5.65 -36.91
C GLU A 23 -15.60 -6.90 -36.25
N GLY A 24 -16.54 -6.66 -35.34
CA GLY A 24 -17.17 -7.71 -34.52
C GLY A 24 -16.29 -8.28 -33.40
N GLN A 25 -15.03 -7.85 -33.26
CA GLN A 25 -14.17 -8.15 -32.11
C GLN A 25 -14.06 -6.97 -31.15
N ARG A 26 -13.59 -7.24 -29.93
CA ARG A 26 -13.29 -6.20 -28.94
C ARG A 26 -11.91 -5.58 -29.23
N ASN A 27 -11.90 -4.29 -29.56
CA ASN A 27 -10.67 -3.57 -29.89
C ASN A 27 -10.39 -2.51 -28.81
N ILE A 28 -9.24 -2.63 -28.14
CA ILE A 28 -8.90 -1.87 -26.93
C ILE A 28 -7.66 -1.01 -27.21
N LEU A 29 -7.86 0.30 -27.25
CA LEU A 29 -6.79 1.27 -27.39
C LEU A 29 -6.33 1.70 -25.99
N ILE A 30 -5.06 1.48 -25.67
CA ILE A 30 -4.50 1.73 -24.35
C ILE A 30 -3.46 2.84 -24.47
N THR A 31 -3.64 3.92 -23.69
CA THR A 31 -2.63 4.97 -23.56
C THR A 31 -2.21 5.16 -22.11
N SER A 32 -0.90 5.26 -21.86
CA SER A 32 -0.37 5.77 -20.59
C SER A 32 -0.11 7.27 -20.72
N ALA A 33 -0.31 8.04 -19.64
CA ALA A 33 0.10 9.44 -19.56
C ALA A 33 1.55 9.61 -20.06
N LEU A 34 1.75 10.57 -20.97
CA LEU A 34 3.07 10.89 -21.51
C LEU A 34 3.96 11.49 -20.41
N PRO A 35 5.08 10.86 -20.01
CA PRO A 35 6.05 11.47 -19.12
C PRO A 35 6.71 12.72 -19.74
N TYR A 36 6.81 13.78 -18.95
CA TYR A 36 7.64 14.94 -19.26
C TYR A 36 9.12 14.56 -19.38
N VAL A 37 9.70 14.82 -20.54
CA VAL A 37 11.06 14.42 -20.90
C VAL A 37 12.14 15.06 -20.02
N ASN A 38 11.88 16.21 -19.40
CA ASN A 38 12.91 16.95 -18.68
C ASN A 38 13.21 16.41 -17.26
N ASN A 39 12.54 15.35 -16.80
CA ASN A 39 12.66 14.79 -15.46
C ASN A 39 12.76 13.26 -15.46
N VAL A 40 13.74 12.70 -14.74
CA VAL A 40 13.85 11.25 -14.55
C VAL A 40 12.64 10.72 -13.77
N PRO A 41 11.93 9.68 -14.23
CA PRO A 41 10.75 9.16 -13.56
C PRO A 41 11.12 8.45 -12.26
N HIS A 42 10.31 8.64 -11.23
CA HIS A 42 10.35 7.88 -9.98
C HIS A 42 9.31 6.76 -9.97
N LEU A 43 9.40 5.84 -9.00
CA LEU A 43 8.48 4.70 -8.88
C LEU A 43 6.99 5.12 -8.88
N GLY A 44 6.69 6.32 -8.39
CA GLY A 44 5.34 6.90 -8.40
C GLY A 44 4.80 7.21 -9.78
N ASN A 45 5.60 7.76 -10.70
CA ASN A 45 5.16 7.96 -12.10
C ASN A 45 5.00 6.61 -12.81
N ILE A 46 5.84 5.63 -12.43
CA ILE A 46 5.85 4.30 -13.04
C ILE A 46 4.57 3.54 -12.67
N ILE A 47 4.22 3.43 -11.37
CA ILE A 47 2.98 2.77 -10.96
C ILE A 47 1.73 3.52 -11.42
N GLY A 48 1.71 4.86 -11.31
CA GLY A 48 0.54 5.68 -11.60
C GLY A 48 0.21 5.83 -13.09
N SER A 49 1.02 5.29 -13.99
CA SER A 49 0.74 5.33 -15.43
C SER A 49 1.28 4.09 -16.15
N VAL A 50 2.56 4.05 -16.54
CA VAL A 50 3.08 3.05 -17.49
C VAL A 50 2.96 1.59 -17.01
N LEU A 51 3.20 1.31 -15.73
CA LEU A 51 3.12 -0.06 -15.18
C LEU A 51 1.66 -0.51 -14.98
N SER A 52 0.74 0.40 -14.63
CA SER A 52 -0.70 0.08 -14.59
C SER A 52 -1.23 -0.25 -15.99
N ALA A 53 -0.81 0.52 -17.00
CA ALA A 53 -1.19 0.29 -18.39
C ALA A 53 -0.61 -1.02 -18.96
N ASP A 54 0.66 -1.34 -18.65
CA ASP A 54 1.31 -2.58 -19.08
C ASP A 54 0.63 -3.84 -18.54
N VAL A 55 0.27 -3.83 -17.25
CA VAL A 55 -0.47 -4.93 -16.61
C VAL A 55 -1.84 -5.13 -17.27
N PHE A 56 -2.52 -4.06 -17.69
CA PHE A 56 -3.78 -4.19 -18.43
C PHE A 56 -3.58 -4.63 -19.90
N SER A 57 -2.55 -4.11 -20.57
CA SER A 57 -2.18 -4.51 -21.94
C SER A 57 -1.86 -6.00 -22.05
N ARG A 58 -0.99 -6.51 -21.17
CA ARG A 58 -0.63 -7.94 -21.12
C ARG A 58 -1.83 -8.84 -20.79
N TYR A 59 -2.79 -8.35 -20.01
CA TYR A 59 -4.06 -9.05 -19.80
C TYR A 59 -4.92 -9.09 -21.07
N CYS A 60 -5.03 -7.98 -21.81
CA CYS A 60 -5.73 -7.96 -23.09
C CYS A 60 -5.12 -8.95 -24.10
N GLN A 61 -3.79 -9.04 -24.15
CA GLN A 61 -3.06 -10.06 -24.92
C GLN A 61 -3.45 -11.49 -24.48
N MET A 62 -3.45 -11.78 -23.17
CA MET A 62 -3.88 -13.09 -22.63
C MET A 62 -5.34 -13.44 -22.93
N ARG A 63 -6.21 -12.44 -23.05
CA ARG A 63 -7.62 -12.61 -23.44
C ARG A 63 -7.80 -12.77 -24.96
N GLY A 64 -6.78 -12.51 -25.75
CA GLY A 64 -6.86 -12.48 -27.21
C GLY A 64 -7.65 -11.29 -27.77
N TYR A 65 -7.79 -10.23 -26.98
CA TYR A 65 -8.37 -8.97 -27.46
C TYR A 65 -7.43 -8.28 -28.44
N GLN A 66 -7.97 -7.53 -29.41
CA GLN A 66 -7.14 -6.67 -30.27
C GLN A 66 -6.76 -5.44 -29.46
N SER A 67 -5.58 -5.46 -28.85
CA SER A 67 -5.07 -4.34 -28.04
C SER A 67 -3.94 -3.59 -28.74
N LEU A 68 -3.91 -2.27 -28.61
CA LEU A 68 -2.76 -1.44 -28.99
C LEU A 68 -2.35 -0.53 -27.83
N PHE A 69 -1.13 -0.69 -27.32
CA PHE A 69 -0.59 0.08 -26.21
C PHE A 69 0.44 1.13 -26.67
N ILE A 70 0.05 2.40 -26.59
CA ILE A 70 0.83 3.55 -27.05
C ILE A 70 1.25 4.43 -25.85
N CYS A 71 2.50 4.87 -25.88
CA CYS A 71 3.05 5.89 -24.98
C CYS A 71 4.21 6.62 -25.68
N GLY A 72 4.84 7.58 -25.02
CA GLY A 72 5.99 8.31 -25.52
C GLY A 72 6.35 9.46 -24.59
N THR A 73 7.30 10.31 -24.98
CA THR A 73 7.69 11.49 -24.20
C THR A 73 6.94 12.76 -24.60
N ASP A 74 6.49 13.52 -23.60
CA ASP A 74 6.06 14.91 -23.75
C ASP A 74 7.30 15.82 -23.64
N GLU A 75 7.57 16.59 -24.69
CA GLU A 75 8.88 17.19 -24.95
C GLU A 75 8.84 18.71 -25.12
N TYR A 76 7.65 19.31 -25.31
CA TYR A 76 7.50 20.72 -25.64
C TYR A 76 7.34 21.63 -24.42
N GLY A 77 7.42 22.95 -24.67
CA GLY A 77 7.12 23.97 -23.68
C GLY A 77 8.29 24.43 -22.80
N THR A 78 8.00 25.43 -21.96
CA THR A 78 8.97 26.25 -21.21
C THR A 78 9.92 25.44 -20.32
N ALA A 79 9.46 24.30 -19.82
CA ALA A 79 10.23 23.48 -18.89
C ALA A 79 11.36 22.68 -19.59
N THR A 80 11.24 22.45 -20.90
CA THR A 80 12.33 21.92 -21.74
C THR A 80 13.31 23.03 -22.11
N GLU A 81 12.84 24.19 -22.56
CA GLU A 81 13.70 25.36 -22.84
C GLU A 81 14.56 25.74 -21.63
N MET A 82 13.99 25.67 -20.42
CA MET A 82 14.73 25.92 -19.18
C MET A 82 15.79 24.86 -18.85
N LYS A 83 15.51 23.59 -19.18
CA LYS A 83 16.48 22.52 -18.97
C LYS A 83 17.63 22.62 -19.99
N ALA A 84 17.31 22.98 -21.23
CA ALA A 84 18.27 23.25 -22.30
C ALA A 84 19.20 24.43 -21.94
N LEU A 85 18.63 25.58 -21.58
CA LEU A 85 19.39 26.77 -21.15
C LEU A 85 20.29 26.49 -19.94
N LYS A 86 19.80 25.74 -18.94
CA LYS A 86 20.57 25.41 -17.73
C LYS A 86 21.71 24.43 -17.96
N ASP A 87 21.53 23.46 -18.86
CA ASP A 87 22.54 22.45 -19.18
C ASP A 87 23.49 22.89 -20.30
N GLY A 88 23.25 24.06 -20.94
CA GLY A 88 24.07 24.61 -22.02
C GLY A 88 23.88 23.90 -23.37
N ALA A 89 22.70 23.34 -23.62
CA ALA A 89 22.36 22.53 -24.79
C ALA A 89 21.13 23.07 -25.53
N SER A 90 20.84 22.53 -26.72
CA SER A 90 19.56 22.76 -27.40
C SER A 90 18.41 21.95 -26.76
N CYS A 91 17.17 22.33 -27.07
CA CYS A 91 16.00 21.57 -26.60
C CYS A 91 15.97 20.15 -27.18
N GLN A 92 16.29 19.98 -28.46
CA GLN A 92 16.36 18.67 -29.12
C GLN A 92 17.37 17.74 -28.42
N GLU A 93 18.57 18.22 -28.06
CA GLU A 93 19.57 17.40 -27.38
C GLU A 93 19.13 16.94 -25.97
N ILE A 94 18.42 17.80 -25.22
CA ILE A 94 17.80 17.42 -23.95
C ILE A 94 16.73 16.36 -24.18
N CYS A 95 15.84 16.58 -25.15
CA CYS A 95 14.78 15.64 -25.50
C CYS A 95 15.33 14.29 -25.94
N ASP A 96 16.34 14.24 -26.80
CA ASP A 96 16.97 13.00 -27.32
C ASP A 96 17.65 12.20 -26.21
N LYS A 97 18.38 12.90 -25.32
CA LYS A 97 19.06 12.33 -24.15
C LYS A 97 18.08 11.68 -23.21
N PHE A 98 17.00 12.38 -22.86
CA PHE A 98 16.05 11.90 -21.87
C PHE A 98 15.01 10.93 -22.46
N HIS A 99 14.53 11.08 -23.70
CA HIS A 99 13.68 10.09 -24.35
C HIS A 99 14.32 8.69 -24.31
N ARG A 100 15.63 8.62 -24.62
CA ARG A 100 16.42 7.40 -24.51
C ARG A 100 16.45 6.87 -23.07
N LEU A 101 16.73 7.73 -22.09
CA LEU A 101 16.72 7.34 -20.67
C LEU A 101 15.36 6.81 -20.20
N HIS A 102 14.25 7.41 -20.64
CA HIS A 102 12.90 6.91 -20.34
C HIS A 102 12.69 5.53 -20.97
N LYS A 103 13.07 5.33 -22.24
CA LYS A 103 12.98 4.03 -22.91
C LYS A 103 13.83 2.96 -22.20
N GLU A 104 15.09 3.27 -21.85
CA GLU A 104 15.97 2.38 -21.08
C GLU A 104 15.38 1.99 -19.72
N ILE A 105 14.76 2.94 -19.00
CA ILE A 105 14.08 2.68 -17.73
C ILE A 105 12.86 1.78 -17.91
N TYR A 106 12.00 2.05 -18.90
CA TYR A 106 10.78 1.28 -19.13
C TYR A 106 11.07 -0.12 -19.70
N ASP A 107 12.12 -0.27 -20.50
CA ASP A 107 12.63 -1.57 -20.96
C ASP A 107 13.17 -2.40 -19.78
N TRP A 108 13.88 -1.78 -18.84
CA TRP A 108 14.31 -2.47 -17.61
C TRP A 108 13.13 -2.90 -16.73
N PHE A 109 12.09 -2.06 -16.63
CA PHE A 109 10.81 -2.41 -15.99
C PHE A 109 9.95 -3.39 -16.81
N ASN A 110 10.43 -3.83 -17.98
CA ASN A 110 9.74 -4.74 -18.89
C ASN A 110 8.33 -4.25 -19.23
N ILE A 111 8.24 -3.01 -19.74
CA ILE A 111 7.00 -2.41 -20.24
C ILE A 111 6.87 -2.69 -21.75
N ASP A 112 5.83 -3.41 -22.15
CA ASP A 112 5.59 -3.94 -23.49
C ASP A 112 4.68 -3.00 -24.30
N PHE A 113 5.19 -1.80 -24.59
CA PHE A 113 4.54 -0.87 -25.51
C PHE A 113 4.55 -1.44 -26.95
N ASP A 114 3.41 -1.41 -27.65
CA ASP A 114 3.39 -1.60 -29.11
C ASP A 114 4.18 -0.48 -29.81
N TYR A 115 4.19 0.73 -29.23
CA TYR A 115 5.08 1.82 -29.63
C TYR A 115 5.36 2.80 -28.48
N PHE A 116 6.62 3.17 -28.31
CA PHE A 116 7.06 4.26 -27.42
C PHE A 116 7.64 5.41 -28.26
N GLY A 117 6.82 6.43 -28.51
CA GLY A 117 7.09 7.51 -29.45
C GLY A 117 7.50 8.84 -28.81
N ARG A 118 7.33 9.92 -29.56
CA ARG A 118 7.78 11.28 -29.23
C ARG A 118 6.79 12.33 -29.73
N THR A 119 6.64 13.41 -28.97
CA THR A 119 5.83 14.57 -29.39
C THR A 119 6.55 15.46 -30.42
N THR A 120 7.90 15.46 -30.46
CA THR A 120 8.69 16.26 -31.43
C THR A 120 8.75 15.63 -32.82
N THR A 121 7.61 15.46 -33.49
CA THR A 121 7.54 14.81 -34.81
C THR A 121 6.75 15.63 -35.83
N GLN A 122 7.05 15.42 -37.12
CA GLN A 122 6.29 16.04 -38.20
C GLN A 122 4.80 15.64 -38.17
N HIS A 123 4.47 14.39 -37.79
CA HIS A 123 3.09 13.94 -37.62
C HIS A 123 2.38 14.60 -36.41
N GLN A 124 3.10 15.03 -35.37
CA GLN A 124 2.51 15.88 -34.33
C GLN A 124 2.07 17.20 -34.92
N THR A 125 2.97 17.88 -35.65
CA THR A 125 2.65 19.17 -36.29
C THR A 125 1.46 19.05 -37.24
N GLU A 126 1.43 18.03 -38.09
CA GLU A 126 0.33 17.78 -39.03
C GLU A 126 -1.02 17.62 -38.32
N ILE A 127 -1.13 16.69 -37.36
CA ILE A 127 -2.40 16.35 -36.70
C ILE A 127 -2.84 17.46 -35.74
N CYS A 128 -1.91 18.12 -35.04
CA CYS A 128 -2.21 19.26 -34.18
C CYS A 128 -2.74 20.45 -34.98
N GLN A 129 -2.12 20.76 -36.13
CA GLN A 129 -2.60 21.83 -37.01
C GLN A 129 -3.94 21.49 -37.68
N ASP A 130 -4.19 20.24 -38.04
CA ASP A 130 -5.49 19.78 -38.58
C ASP A 130 -6.62 19.95 -37.54
N ILE A 131 -6.42 19.39 -36.33
CA ILE A 131 -7.35 19.53 -35.20
C ILE A 131 -7.63 21.01 -34.88
N PHE A 132 -6.59 21.84 -34.84
CA PHE A 132 -6.74 23.29 -34.64
C PHE A 132 -7.54 23.95 -35.77
N LYS A 133 -7.23 23.70 -37.04
CA LYS A 133 -7.93 24.29 -38.21
C LYS A 133 -9.41 23.93 -38.22
N ASN A 134 -9.74 22.69 -37.86
CA ASN A 134 -11.12 22.22 -37.80
C ASN A 134 -11.87 22.91 -36.63
N ALA A 135 -11.28 22.96 -35.42
CA ALA A 135 -11.87 23.68 -34.28
C ALA A 135 -12.03 25.20 -34.52
N HIS A 136 -11.06 25.82 -35.20
CA HIS A 136 -11.09 27.24 -35.56
C HIS A 136 -12.17 27.55 -36.61
N SER A 137 -12.28 26.71 -37.65
CA SER A 137 -13.32 26.85 -38.69
C SER A 137 -14.73 26.67 -38.14
N ASN A 138 -14.89 25.78 -37.15
CA ASN A 138 -16.14 25.58 -36.41
C ASN A 138 -16.40 26.67 -35.34
N LYS A 139 -15.55 27.70 -35.25
CA LYS A 139 -15.66 28.87 -34.36
C LYS A 139 -15.53 28.60 -32.86
N TYR A 140 -15.08 27.41 -32.47
CA TYR A 140 -14.78 27.05 -31.07
C TYR A 140 -13.46 27.66 -30.54
N THR A 141 -12.89 28.65 -31.24
CA THR A 141 -11.72 29.40 -30.78
C THR A 141 -11.95 30.89 -30.90
N SER A 142 -11.37 31.67 -29.99
CA SER A 142 -11.37 33.12 -30.04
C SER A 142 -9.97 33.71 -29.82
N THR A 143 -9.72 34.90 -30.35
CA THR A 143 -8.44 35.60 -30.24
C THR A 143 -8.58 36.79 -29.29
N SER A 144 -7.61 36.99 -28.40
CA SER A 144 -7.54 38.15 -27.51
C SER A 144 -6.09 38.49 -27.17
N SER A 145 -5.78 39.79 -27.13
CA SER A 145 -4.56 40.28 -26.50
C SER A 145 -4.59 39.93 -25.01
N LEU A 146 -3.46 39.43 -24.52
CA LEU A 146 -3.05 39.53 -23.11
C LEU A 146 -1.98 40.62 -23.00
N GLU A 147 -1.76 41.12 -21.79
CA GLU A 147 -0.61 41.96 -21.45
C GLU A 147 0.36 41.12 -20.61
N GLN A 148 1.63 41.12 -20.99
CA GLN A 148 2.66 40.28 -20.36
C GLN A 148 3.98 41.05 -20.27
N LEU A 149 4.81 40.72 -19.29
CA LEU A 149 6.13 41.32 -19.16
C LEU A 149 7.09 40.78 -20.23
N HIS A 150 7.66 41.68 -21.03
CA HIS A 150 8.64 41.39 -22.06
C HIS A 150 10.02 41.89 -21.67
N CYS A 151 11.01 41.01 -21.67
CA CYS A 151 12.41 41.41 -21.53
C CYS A 151 12.99 41.78 -22.90
N GLU A 152 13.28 43.06 -23.10
CA GLU A 152 13.92 43.57 -24.33
C GLU A 152 15.33 43.00 -24.54
N THR A 153 16.07 42.71 -23.47
CA THR A 153 17.45 42.17 -23.55
C THR A 153 17.49 40.68 -23.89
N CYS A 154 16.49 39.90 -23.46
CA CYS A 154 16.38 38.47 -23.80
C CYS A 154 15.51 38.21 -25.05
N ASP A 155 14.93 39.25 -25.64
CA ASP A 155 13.91 39.20 -26.70
C ASP A 155 12.84 38.12 -26.45
N LYS A 156 12.19 38.22 -25.28
CA LYS A 156 11.22 37.21 -24.83
C LYS A 156 10.17 37.76 -23.87
N PHE A 157 8.93 37.29 -24.03
CA PHE A 157 7.93 37.34 -22.98
C PHE A 157 8.30 36.42 -21.80
N LEU A 158 8.09 36.92 -20.59
CA LEU A 158 8.44 36.26 -19.34
C LEU A 158 7.18 35.64 -18.71
N ALA A 159 7.15 34.31 -18.64
CA ALA A 159 6.24 33.64 -17.72
C ALA A 159 6.64 33.94 -16.27
N ASP A 160 5.69 33.91 -15.35
CA ASP A 160 5.77 34.41 -13.96
C ASP A 160 7.02 33.98 -13.19
N ARG A 161 7.49 32.74 -13.40
CA ARG A 161 8.69 32.16 -12.79
C ARG A 161 10.01 32.79 -13.26
N PHE A 162 9.98 33.63 -14.28
CA PHE A 162 11.09 34.45 -14.76
C PHE A 162 10.99 35.91 -14.28
N VAL A 163 9.91 36.28 -13.60
CA VAL A 163 9.72 37.61 -13.05
C VAL A 163 9.85 37.53 -11.53
N PHE A 164 10.70 38.39 -10.99
CA PHE A 164 10.75 38.65 -9.56
C PHE A 164 10.80 40.16 -9.33
N GLY A 165 10.34 40.64 -8.18
CA GLY A 165 10.29 42.07 -7.88
C GLY A 165 9.73 42.37 -6.50
N ILE A 166 9.41 43.63 -6.25
CA ILE A 166 8.86 44.10 -4.99
C ILE A 166 7.34 43.88 -4.98
N CYS A 167 6.85 43.12 -4.01
CA CYS A 167 5.42 42.89 -3.81
C CYS A 167 4.67 44.23 -3.65
N PRO A 168 3.62 44.51 -4.45
CA PRO A 168 2.87 45.75 -4.32
C PRO A 168 2.21 45.91 -2.94
N HIS A 169 1.86 44.80 -2.27
CA HIS A 169 1.10 44.80 -1.02
C HIS A 169 1.97 44.85 0.25
N CYS A 170 2.94 43.95 0.42
CA CYS A 170 3.75 43.87 1.66
C CYS A 170 5.20 44.38 1.51
N LYS A 171 5.60 44.83 0.31
CA LYS A 171 6.95 45.33 -0.01
C LYS A 171 8.09 44.32 0.17
N PHE A 172 7.78 43.02 0.30
CA PHE A 172 8.77 41.95 0.17
C PHE A 172 9.47 42.03 -1.20
N THR A 173 10.80 42.06 -1.22
CA THR A 173 11.61 42.50 -2.37
C THR A 173 11.93 41.43 -3.40
N ASP A 174 11.55 40.18 -3.14
CA ASP A 174 11.83 39.00 -3.97
C ASP A 174 10.54 38.20 -4.23
N ALA A 175 9.43 38.90 -4.44
CA ALA A 175 8.15 38.29 -4.80
C ALA A 175 8.19 37.79 -6.24
N ARG A 176 7.69 36.58 -6.48
CA ARG A 176 7.57 35.97 -7.81
C ARG A 176 6.37 36.54 -8.55
N GLY A 177 6.37 36.47 -9.88
CA GLY A 177 5.25 36.95 -10.69
C GLY A 177 3.90 36.32 -10.37
N ASP A 178 3.88 35.07 -9.89
CA ASP A 178 2.66 34.34 -9.53
C ASP A 178 2.26 34.49 -8.06
N GLN A 179 3.22 34.74 -7.16
CA GLN A 179 3.00 34.73 -5.72
C GLN A 179 4.10 35.47 -4.94
N CYS A 180 3.68 36.25 -3.94
CA CYS A 180 4.60 36.81 -2.95
C CYS A 180 4.77 35.87 -1.76
N ASP A 181 5.91 35.16 -1.69
CA ASP A 181 6.23 34.26 -0.56
C ASP A 181 6.26 34.98 0.80
N GLY A 182 6.59 36.28 0.85
CA GLY A 182 6.55 37.09 2.06
C GLY A 182 5.16 37.44 2.63
N CYS A 183 4.06 37.12 1.92
CA CYS A 183 2.69 37.30 2.44
C CYS A 183 1.67 36.27 1.93
N GLY A 184 2.11 35.24 1.19
CA GLY A 184 1.28 34.18 0.61
C GLY A 184 0.38 34.60 -0.57
N LYS A 185 0.14 35.91 -0.77
CA LYS A 185 -0.84 36.40 -1.76
C LYS A 185 -0.36 36.17 -3.20
N LEU A 186 -1.29 35.69 -4.03
CA LEU A 186 -1.12 35.57 -5.48
C LEU A 186 -1.03 36.95 -6.16
N LEU A 187 -0.25 37.03 -7.23
CA LEU A 187 0.00 38.24 -8.02
C LEU A 187 -0.18 37.94 -9.51
N ASP A 188 -0.28 38.99 -10.32
CA ASP A 188 0.13 38.96 -11.73
C ASP A 188 1.57 39.50 -11.83
N GLY A 189 2.35 39.02 -12.80
CA GLY A 189 3.69 39.53 -13.06
C GLY A 189 3.70 41.02 -13.38
N VAL A 190 2.65 41.55 -14.03
CA VAL A 190 2.57 43.00 -14.36
C VAL A 190 2.31 43.89 -13.15
N ASP A 191 1.80 43.34 -12.03
CA ASP A 191 1.53 44.09 -10.78
C ASP A 191 2.78 44.27 -9.89
N LEU A 192 3.90 43.61 -10.21
CA LEU A 192 5.14 43.74 -9.45
C LEU A 192 5.75 45.14 -9.58
N VAL A 193 6.17 45.70 -8.45
CA VAL A 193 6.93 46.95 -8.41
C VAL A 193 8.42 46.63 -8.65
N GLU A 194 9.09 47.40 -9.52
CA GLU A 194 10.45 47.09 -10.00
C GLU A 194 10.64 45.63 -10.46
N PRO A 195 9.86 45.14 -11.44
CA PRO A 195 10.03 43.78 -11.94
C PRO A 195 11.42 43.62 -12.58
N LYS A 196 11.99 42.42 -12.46
CA LYS A 196 13.30 42.04 -12.99
C LYS A 196 13.24 40.68 -13.64
N CYS A 197 13.94 40.53 -14.77
CA CYS A 197 14.07 39.27 -15.46
C CYS A 197 15.07 38.37 -14.74
N HIS A 198 14.66 37.18 -14.30
CA HIS A 198 15.52 36.23 -13.62
C HIS A 198 16.71 35.75 -14.49
N ILE A 199 16.61 35.88 -15.83
CA ILE A 199 17.66 35.49 -16.78
C ILE A 199 18.79 36.53 -16.85
N CYS A 200 18.47 37.81 -17.04
CA CYS A 200 19.46 38.87 -17.31
C CYS A 200 19.43 40.04 -16.32
N GLN A 201 18.64 39.96 -15.26
CA GLN A 201 18.46 40.94 -14.17
C GLN A 201 17.89 42.32 -14.56
N ASN A 202 17.79 42.63 -15.85
CA ASN A 202 17.16 43.86 -16.36
C ASN A 202 15.64 43.87 -16.16
N THR A 203 15.07 45.08 -16.05
CA THR A 203 13.63 45.31 -15.92
C THR A 203 12.89 45.00 -17.24
N PRO A 204 11.93 44.07 -17.25
CA PRO A 204 11.02 43.87 -18.37
C PRO A 204 9.91 44.94 -18.38
N LYS A 205 9.25 45.13 -19.52
CA LYS A 205 8.14 46.09 -19.67
C LYS A 205 6.84 45.36 -20.03
N PRO A 206 5.66 45.82 -19.57
CA PRO A 206 4.39 45.32 -20.09
C PRO A 206 4.32 45.51 -21.61
N LYS A 207 3.93 44.47 -22.32
CA LYS A 207 3.77 44.44 -23.77
C LYS A 207 2.56 43.56 -24.10
N LYS A 208 1.76 44.00 -25.06
CA LYS A 208 0.60 43.24 -25.54
C LYS A 208 1.02 42.11 -26.46
N SER A 209 0.40 40.96 -26.27
CA SER A 209 0.66 39.71 -26.97
C SER A 209 -0.67 39.08 -27.38
N GLU A 210 -0.89 38.88 -28.69
CA GLU A 210 -2.10 38.22 -29.18
C GLU A 210 -2.08 36.71 -28.89
N HIS A 211 -3.20 36.17 -28.45
CA HIS A 211 -3.33 34.77 -28.07
C HIS A 211 -4.65 34.17 -28.56
N ILE A 212 -4.58 32.92 -29.01
CA ILE A 212 -5.76 32.11 -29.33
C ILE A 212 -6.17 31.29 -28.10
N PHE A 213 -7.47 31.25 -27.86
CA PHE A 213 -8.15 30.52 -26.81
C PHE A 213 -9.08 29.47 -27.41
N LEU A 214 -9.18 28.31 -26.78
CA LEU A 214 -10.23 27.32 -27.01
C LEU A 214 -11.44 27.68 -26.13
N ASN A 215 -12.61 27.81 -26.74
CA ASN A 215 -13.87 28.17 -26.08
C ASN A 215 -14.49 26.93 -25.41
N LEU A 216 -13.93 26.51 -24.26
CA LEU A 216 -14.48 25.38 -23.50
C LEU A 216 -15.86 25.70 -22.89
N ASP A 217 -16.17 26.98 -22.72
CA ASP A 217 -17.49 27.49 -22.36
C ASP A 217 -18.54 27.15 -23.42
N ASP A 218 -18.27 27.44 -24.70
CA ASP A 218 -19.15 27.08 -25.82
C ASP A 218 -19.32 25.56 -25.99
N LEU A 219 -18.31 24.77 -25.58
CA LEU A 219 -18.29 23.30 -25.70
C LEU A 219 -18.89 22.57 -24.48
N ALA A 220 -19.10 23.26 -23.35
CA ALA A 220 -19.29 22.62 -22.04
C ALA A 220 -20.43 21.59 -22.02
N GLY A 221 -21.60 21.94 -22.54
CA GLY A 221 -22.78 21.07 -22.54
C GLY A 221 -22.67 19.83 -23.43
N GLU A 222 -21.87 19.86 -24.50
CA GLU A 222 -21.61 18.67 -25.33
C GLU A 222 -20.60 17.73 -24.68
N VAL A 223 -19.56 18.30 -24.06
CA VAL A 223 -18.51 17.56 -23.35
C VAL A 223 -19.07 16.88 -22.10
N GLU A 224 -19.81 17.61 -21.27
CA GLU A 224 -20.48 17.05 -20.08
C GLU A 224 -21.46 15.94 -20.47
N LYS A 225 -22.28 16.15 -21.51
CA LYS A 225 -23.21 15.14 -22.03
C LYS A 225 -22.50 13.88 -22.55
N TYR A 226 -21.35 14.02 -23.21
CA TYR A 226 -20.55 12.86 -23.63
C TYR A 226 -19.95 12.13 -22.42
N VAL A 227 -19.37 12.88 -21.48
CA VAL A 227 -18.65 12.32 -20.32
C VAL A 227 -19.62 11.63 -19.36
N GLU A 228 -20.75 12.25 -19.01
CA GLU A 228 -21.79 11.63 -18.20
C GLU A 228 -22.41 10.41 -18.89
N LYS A 229 -22.51 10.38 -20.23
CA LYS A 229 -22.93 9.18 -20.96
C LYS A 229 -21.93 8.02 -20.76
N VAL A 230 -20.61 8.27 -20.82
CA VAL A 230 -19.62 7.18 -20.65
C VAL A 230 -19.41 6.80 -19.18
N ILE A 231 -19.50 7.75 -18.24
CA ILE A 231 -19.37 7.51 -16.80
C ILE A 231 -20.52 6.63 -16.27
N ASN A 232 -21.77 6.92 -16.66
CA ASN A 232 -22.95 6.22 -16.14
C ASN A 232 -23.36 4.97 -16.96
N ALA A 233 -22.49 4.48 -17.85
CA ALA A 233 -22.71 3.22 -18.55
C ALA A 233 -22.35 2.01 -17.65
N GLU A 234 -23.04 0.87 -17.82
CA GLU A 234 -22.85 -0.32 -16.97
C GLU A 234 -21.44 -0.95 -17.06
N ASP A 235 -20.79 -0.77 -18.22
CA ASP A 235 -19.43 -1.17 -18.56
C ASP A 235 -18.38 -0.07 -18.25
N SER A 236 -18.76 1.00 -17.55
CA SER A 236 -17.84 2.07 -17.17
C SER A 236 -16.77 1.57 -16.20
N HIS A 237 -15.51 1.93 -16.49
CA HIS A 237 -14.35 1.65 -15.62
C HIS A 237 -13.57 2.93 -15.31
N TRP A 238 -14.28 4.06 -15.25
CA TRP A 238 -13.72 5.29 -14.70
C TRP A 238 -13.47 5.11 -13.20
N SER A 239 -12.29 5.49 -12.74
CA SER A 239 -11.96 5.48 -11.32
C SER A 239 -12.72 6.59 -10.57
N SER A 240 -13.05 6.34 -9.30
CA SER A 240 -13.92 7.21 -8.49
C SER A 240 -13.37 8.63 -8.31
N ASN A 241 -12.04 8.75 -8.16
CA ASN A 241 -11.31 10.02 -8.17
C ASN A 241 -11.46 10.77 -9.51
N ALA A 242 -11.39 10.09 -10.66
CA ALA A 242 -11.53 10.71 -11.97
C ALA A 242 -12.95 11.26 -12.18
N ILE A 243 -13.97 10.49 -11.80
CA ILE A 243 -15.38 10.92 -11.82
C ILE A 243 -15.56 12.16 -10.94
N ALA A 244 -15.02 12.17 -9.72
CA ALA A 244 -15.13 13.29 -8.80
C ALA A 244 -14.45 14.57 -9.31
N ILE A 245 -13.24 14.44 -9.88
CA ILE A 245 -12.50 15.58 -10.45
C ILE A 245 -13.24 16.17 -11.65
N VAL A 246 -13.72 15.34 -12.59
CA VAL A 246 -14.39 15.85 -13.80
C VAL A 246 -15.76 16.45 -13.49
N ARG A 247 -16.56 15.83 -12.62
CA ARG A 247 -17.82 16.44 -12.14
C ARG A 247 -17.59 17.75 -11.38
N SER A 248 -16.46 17.88 -10.68
CA SER A 248 -16.07 19.15 -10.04
C SER A 248 -15.73 20.24 -11.06
N TRP A 249 -15.08 19.90 -12.18
CA TRP A 249 -14.80 20.84 -13.28
C TRP A 249 -16.08 21.32 -13.97
N PHE A 250 -17.02 20.43 -14.33
CA PHE A 250 -18.29 20.85 -14.92
C PHE A 250 -19.11 21.73 -13.94
N LYS A 251 -19.16 21.35 -12.65
CA LYS A 251 -19.86 22.13 -11.61
C LYS A 251 -19.29 23.55 -11.41
N GLN A 252 -17.99 23.77 -11.68
CA GLN A 252 -17.37 25.09 -11.62
C GLN A 252 -17.68 25.95 -12.86
N GLY A 253 -18.16 25.34 -13.95
CA GLY A 253 -18.20 25.94 -15.28
C GLY A 253 -16.85 25.79 -15.99
N LEU A 254 -16.89 25.61 -17.31
CA LEU A 254 -15.69 25.62 -18.14
C LEU A 254 -15.43 27.03 -18.67
N GLU A 255 -14.17 27.47 -18.62
CA GLU A 255 -13.73 28.79 -19.09
C GLU A 255 -12.87 28.66 -20.36
N LYS A 256 -12.78 29.75 -21.13
CA LYS A 256 -11.84 29.86 -22.25
C LYS A 256 -10.40 29.59 -21.81
N ARG A 257 -9.70 28.68 -22.49
CA ARG A 257 -8.30 28.35 -22.18
C ARG A 257 -7.37 28.79 -23.30
N CYS A 258 -6.36 29.60 -22.97
CA CYS A 258 -5.34 30.03 -23.93
C CYS A 258 -4.50 28.83 -24.40
N ILE A 259 -4.58 28.51 -25.69
CA ILE A 259 -3.91 27.36 -26.34
C ILE A 259 -2.61 27.75 -27.07
N THR A 260 -2.11 28.98 -26.90
CA THR A 260 -0.90 29.48 -27.57
C THR A 260 0.11 30.07 -26.58
N ARG A 261 1.41 30.03 -26.87
CA ARG A 261 2.47 30.60 -26.03
C ARG A 261 3.60 31.22 -26.86
N ASP A 262 4.21 32.26 -26.31
CA ASP A 262 5.41 32.92 -26.83
C ASP A 262 6.68 32.16 -26.44
N LEU A 263 6.84 30.98 -27.05
CA LEU A 263 7.98 30.08 -26.89
C LEU A 263 8.52 29.71 -28.29
N LYS A 264 9.79 29.31 -28.36
CA LYS A 264 10.41 28.84 -29.61
C LYS A 264 10.37 27.31 -29.72
N TRP A 265 10.12 26.61 -28.61
CA TRP A 265 10.03 25.15 -28.54
C TRP A 265 8.60 24.64 -28.31
N GLY A 266 7.89 24.39 -29.41
CA GLY A 266 6.52 23.86 -29.44
C GLY A 266 6.04 23.62 -30.88
N THR A 267 4.85 23.05 -31.04
CA THR A 267 4.21 22.91 -32.35
C THR A 267 3.80 24.29 -32.91
N PRO A 268 4.20 24.69 -34.13
CA PRO A 268 3.91 26.03 -34.65
C PRO A 268 2.43 26.24 -35.01
N VAL A 269 1.93 27.45 -34.76
CA VAL A 269 0.53 27.84 -35.01
C VAL A 269 0.33 28.22 -36.49
N PRO A 270 -0.65 27.64 -37.21
CA PRO A 270 -0.83 27.85 -38.65
C PRO A 270 -1.78 29.03 -38.93
N LEU A 271 -1.47 30.22 -38.41
CA LEU A 271 -2.29 31.42 -38.55
C LEU A 271 -1.39 32.65 -38.76
N GLU A 272 -1.80 33.56 -39.64
CA GLU A 272 -1.07 34.81 -39.93
C GLU A 272 -0.87 35.66 -38.67
N GLY A 273 0.36 36.12 -38.44
CA GLY A 273 0.74 36.89 -37.24
C GLY A 273 1.05 36.04 -36.00
N PHE A 274 0.99 34.71 -36.11
CA PHE A 274 1.38 33.76 -35.06
C PHE A 274 2.71 33.05 -35.35
N ASP A 275 3.47 33.51 -36.34
CA ASP A 275 4.73 32.92 -36.83
C ASP A 275 5.83 32.78 -35.75
N SER A 276 5.78 33.61 -34.70
CA SER A 276 6.68 33.57 -33.54
C SER A 276 6.11 32.82 -32.32
N LYS A 277 4.95 32.16 -32.48
CA LYS A 277 4.19 31.50 -31.40
C LYS A 277 3.97 30.02 -31.69
N VAL A 278 3.84 29.27 -30.60
CA VAL A 278 3.58 27.82 -30.63
C VAL A 278 2.33 27.49 -29.85
N PHE A 279 1.75 26.31 -30.09
CA PHE A 279 0.71 25.77 -29.25
C PHE A 279 1.21 25.53 -27.83
N TYR A 280 0.30 25.66 -26.86
CA TYR A 280 0.56 25.35 -25.47
C TYR A 280 0.58 23.83 -25.28
N VAL A 281 1.62 23.31 -24.61
CA VAL A 281 1.84 21.86 -24.43
C VAL A 281 0.60 21.09 -23.90
N TRP A 282 -0.23 21.70 -23.05
CA TRP A 282 -1.45 21.06 -22.55
C TRP A 282 -2.63 21.01 -23.54
N PHE A 283 -2.52 21.65 -24.70
CA PHE A 283 -3.42 21.47 -25.84
C PHE A 283 -2.96 20.32 -26.74
N ASP A 284 -1.66 20.21 -27.04
CA ASP A 284 -1.16 19.27 -28.05
C ASP A 284 -0.49 18.00 -27.50
N ALA A 285 -0.05 17.93 -26.24
CA ALA A 285 0.49 16.69 -25.68
C ALA A 285 -0.48 15.48 -25.78
N PRO A 286 -1.81 15.61 -25.56
CA PRO A 286 -2.76 14.53 -25.82
C PRO A 286 -2.88 14.14 -27.30
N ILE A 287 -2.61 15.07 -28.23
CA ILE A 287 -2.53 14.79 -29.68
C ILE A 287 -1.28 13.92 -29.98
N GLY A 288 -0.30 13.91 -29.08
CA GLY A 288 0.82 12.98 -29.08
C GLY A 288 0.41 11.51 -29.23
N TYR A 289 -0.70 11.07 -28.62
CA TYR A 289 -1.16 9.69 -28.78
C TYR A 289 -1.53 9.36 -30.24
N LEU A 290 -2.10 10.33 -30.97
CA LEU A 290 -2.53 10.18 -32.36
C LEU A 290 -1.31 10.17 -33.29
N SER A 291 -0.37 11.10 -33.10
CA SER A 291 0.85 11.22 -33.91
C SER A 291 1.80 10.04 -33.70
N MET A 292 1.92 9.53 -32.47
CA MET A 292 2.63 8.28 -32.17
C MET A 292 1.96 7.07 -32.83
N THR A 293 0.62 7.00 -32.84
CA THR A 293 -0.11 5.92 -33.53
C THR A 293 0.08 6.01 -35.06
N LYS A 294 0.02 7.21 -35.65
CA LYS A 294 0.32 7.45 -37.07
C LYS A 294 1.74 7.01 -37.43
N THR A 295 2.71 7.29 -36.56
CA THR A 295 4.10 6.85 -36.74
C THR A 295 4.25 5.33 -36.75
N LEU A 296 3.44 4.59 -35.97
CA LEU A 296 3.47 3.13 -35.94
C LEU A 296 2.78 2.47 -37.15
N VAL A 297 1.54 2.86 -37.47
CA VAL A 297 0.72 2.13 -38.46
C VAL A 297 0.60 2.82 -39.82
N GLY A 298 1.01 4.09 -39.96
CA GLY A 298 0.73 4.93 -41.14
C GLY A 298 -0.69 5.48 -41.10
N GLU A 299 -1.28 5.79 -42.26
CA GLU A 299 -2.64 6.36 -42.34
C GLU A 299 -3.75 5.46 -41.78
N ASP A 300 -3.47 4.17 -41.52
CA ASP A 300 -4.36 3.27 -40.77
C ASP A 300 -4.67 3.75 -39.33
N TRP A 301 -3.97 4.77 -38.79
CA TRP A 301 -4.23 5.32 -37.44
C TRP A 301 -5.67 5.78 -37.24
N VAL A 302 -6.35 6.21 -38.31
CA VAL A 302 -7.77 6.61 -38.26
C VAL A 302 -8.69 5.45 -37.89
N LYS A 303 -8.29 4.19 -38.16
CA LYS A 303 -9.05 3.00 -37.73
C LYS A 303 -9.10 2.85 -36.22
N TRP A 304 -8.08 3.35 -35.51
CA TRP A 304 -8.03 3.43 -34.05
C TRP A 304 -8.64 4.72 -33.51
N TRP A 305 -8.28 5.87 -34.09
CA TRP A 305 -8.59 7.20 -33.51
C TRP A 305 -9.79 7.94 -34.09
N LYS A 306 -10.39 7.47 -35.20
CA LYS A 306 -11.63 8.02 -35.78
C LYS A 306 -12.71 6.93 -35.94
N ASN A 307 -12.80 6.02 -34.96
CA ASN A 307 -13.65 4.83 -34.96
C ASN A 307 -14.28 4.50 -33.58
N PRO A 308 -15.01 5.43 -32.93
CA PRO A 308 -15.59 5.26 -31.59
C PRO A 308 -16.64 4.14 -31.46
N ASN A 309 -17.08 3.53 -32.57
CA ASN A 309 -18.09 2.47 -32.56
C ASN A 309 -17.48 1.06 -32.46
N GLN A 310 -16.17 0.90 -32.70
CA GLN A 310 -15.47 -0.39 -32.60
C GLN A 310 -14.28 -0.37 -31.62
N VAL A 311 -13.91 0.79 -31.08
CA VAL A 311 -12.70 1.00 -30.27
C VAL A 311 -13.02 1.55 -28.88
N GLU A 312 -12.60 0.81 -27.85
CA GLU A 312 -12.63 1.24 -26.45
C GLU A 312 -11.29 1.91 -26.07
N LEU A 313 -11.30 3.20 -25.76
CA LEU A 313 -10.09 3.92 -25.31
C LEU A 313 -9.98 3.92 -23.77
N TYR A 314 -8.96 3.23 -23.27
CA TYR A 314 -8.54 3.22 -21.86
C TYR A 314 -7.32 4.13 -21.65
N GLN A 315 -7.40 5.06 -20.69
CA GLN A 315 -6.30 5.98 -20.38
C GLN A 315 -5.83 5.85 -18.93
N PHE A 316 -4.55 5.53 -18.74
CA PHE A 316 -3.91 5.27 -17.45
C PHE A 316 -3.02 6.45 -17.04
N LEU A 317 -3.35 7.10 -15.92
CA LEU A 317 -2.76 8.38 -15.55
C LEU A 317 -2.79 8.64 -14.04
N GLY A 318 -1.95 9.54 -13.54
CA GLY A 318 -2.12 10.10 -12.18
C GLY A 318 -3.22 11.15 -12.14
N LYS A 319 -3.89 11.30 -10.99
CA LYS A 319 -5.06 12.20 -10.79
C LYS A 319 -4.93 13.62 -11.39
N ASP A 320 -3.73 14.20 -11.37
CA ASP A 320 -3.46 15.55 -11.91
C ASP A 320 -3.77 15.68 -13.41
N ASN A 321 -3.65 14.59 -14.17
CA ASN A 321 -3.89 14.56 -15.61
C ASN A 321 -5.37 14.35 -15.98
N VAL A 322 -6.25 14.11 -15.01
CA VAL A 322 -7.67 13.75 -15.25
C VAL A 322 -8.41 14.83 -16.03
N ALA A 323 -8.30 16.11 -15.66
CA ALA A 323 -9.04 17.18 -16.33
C ALA A 323 -8.65 17.33 -17.81
N PHE A 324 -7.37 17.11 -18.13
CA PHE A 324 -6.87 17.18 -19.50
C PHE A 324 -7.41 16.04 -20.38
N HIS A 325 -7.51 14.82 -19.84
CA HIS A 325 -7.94 13.63 -20.59
C HIS A 325 -9.46 13.41 -20.56
N GLY A 326 -10.13 13.79 -19.47
CA GLY A 326 -11.57 13.61 -19.26
C GLY A 326 -12.43 14.83 -19.62
N VAL A 327 -11.85 16.02 -19.81
CA VAL A 327 -12.60 17.24 -20.22
C VAL A 327 -11.95 17.89 -21.44
N ILE A 328 -10.71 18.37 -21.32
CA ILE A 328 -10.12 19.29 -22.31
C ILE A 328 -9.87 18.58 -23.65
N PHE A 329 -9.29 17.38 -23.66
CA PHE A 329 -9.04 16.65 -24.90
C PHE A 329 -10.33 16.16 -25.58
N PRO A 330 -11.34 15.60 -24.87
CA PRO A 330 -12.66 15.36 -25.43
C PRO A 330 -13.32 16.62 -26.02
N ALA A 331 -13.15 17.79 -25.39
CA ALA A 331 -13.61 19.07 -25.91
C ALA A 331 -12.91 19.45 -27.22
N THR A 332 -11.57 19.38 -27.26
CA THR A 332 -10.78 19.57 -28.49
C THR A 332 -11.21 18.61 -29.60
N GLN A 333 -11.46 17.34 -29.28
CA GLN A 333 -11.94 16.34 -30.24
C GLN A 333 -13.36 16.65 -30.75
N ILE A 334 -14.29 17.07 -29.88
CA ILE A 334 -15.65 17.49 -30.27
C ILE A 334 -15.61 18.75 -31.14
N ALA A 335 -14.77 19.73 -30.81
CA ALA A 335 -14.64 20.99 -31.53
C ALA A 335 -14.29 20.82 -33.02
N THR A 336 -13.61 19.73 -33.40
CA THR A 336 -13.31 19.42 -34.81
C THR A 336 -14.55 19.07 -35.65
N GLY A 337 -15.65 18.64 -35.02
CA GLY A 337 -16.81 18.05 -35.70
C GLY A 337 -16.58 16.64 -36.25
N GLU A 338 -15.38 16.06 -36.07
CA GLU A 338 -15.03 14.75 -36.63
C GLU A 338 -15.36 13.58 -35.69
N ASN A 339 -15.48 12.39 -36.27
CA ASN A 339 -15.83 11.15 -35.58
C ASN A 339 -14.69 10.55 -34.74
N TYR A 340 -14.01 11.36 -33.92
CA TYR A 340 -12.89 10.92 -33.09
C TYR A 340 -13.29 9.88 -32.03
N THR A 341 -12.45 8.86 -31.87
CA THR A 341 -12.40 7.98 -30.70
C THR A 341 -12.02 8.82 -29.48
N LYS A 342 -12.99 9.03 -28.59
CA LYS A 342 -12.87 9.75 -27.33
C LYS A 342 -12.67 8.76 -26.17
N VAL A 343 -12.21 9.23 -25.01
CA VAL A 343 -11.93 8.34 -23.87
C VAL A 343 -13.19 7.61 -23.38
N ARG A 344 -13.10 6.29 -23.26
CA ARG A 344 -14.17 5.43 -22.75
C ARG A 344 -13.98 5.13 -21.25
N HIS A 345 -12.75 4.91 -20.80
CA HIS A 345 -12.41 4.64 -19.40
C HIS A 345 -11.18 5.47 -18.97
N VAL A 346 -11.32 6.29 -17.91
CA VAL A 346 -10.19 6.98 -17.26
C VAL A 346 -9.78 6.21 -16.01
N CYS A 347 -8.62 5.56 -16.07
CA CYS A 347 -8.10 4.69 -15.00
C CYS A 347 -7.07 5.47 -14.17
N ALA A 348 -7.52 6.46 -13.40
CA ALA A 348 -6.66 7.38 -12.66
C ALA A 348 -6.21 6.83 -11.29
N THR A 349 -4.95 7.00 -10.93
CA THR A 349 -4.44 6.67 -9.59
C THR A 349 -4.26 7.89 -8.69
N GLU A 350 -4.37 7.66 -7.39
CA GLU A 350 -3.83 8.54 -6.35
C GLU A 350 -2.28 8.48 -6.33
N TYR A 351 -1.61 9.15 -5.39
CA TYR A 351 -0.15 9.17 -5.37
C TYR A 351 0.46 7.96 -4.63
N LEU A 352 1.62 7.52 -5.12
CA LEU A 352 2.58 6.76 -4.32
C LEU A 352 3.57 7.74 -3.69
N ASN A 353 3.58 7.81 -2.36
CA ASN A 353 4.58 8.49 -1.54
C ASN A 353 5.77 7.54 -1.26
N TYR A 354 6.81 8.04 -0.61
CA TYR A 354 8.03 7.28 -0.29
C TYR A 354 8.38 7.43 1.19
N GLU A 355 8.30 6.32 1.93
CA GLU A 355 8.33 6.28 3.40
C GLU A 355 7.33 7.29 4.00
N ASP A 356 7.82 8.30 4.72
CA ASP A 356 7.03 9.39 5.32
C ASP A 356 6.92 10.65 4.45
N LYS A 357 7.49 10.64 3.22
CA LYS A 357 7.80 11.83 2.41
C LYS A 357 7.31 11.71 0.97
N LYS A 358 7.28 12.84 0.26
CA LYS A 358 7.14 12.87 -1.20
C LYS A 358 8.50 12.66 -1.88
N PHE A 359 8.50 11.97 -3.03
CA PHE A 359 9.68 11.82 -3.89
C PHE A 359 10.28 13.20 -4.24
N SER A 360 11.62 13.32 -4.22
CA SER A 360 12.29 14.61 -4.34
C SER A 360 13.72 14.46 -4.83
N LYS A 361 13.95 14.57 -6.15
CA LYS A 361 15.28 14.39 -6.77
C LYS A 361 16.32 15.40 -6.25
N SER A 362 15.88 16.64 -5.99
CA SER A 362 16.72 17.70 -5.40
C SER A 362 17.18 17.42 -3.97
N ARG A 363 16.43 16.61 -3.21
CA ARG A 363 16.76 16.17 -1.84
C ARG A 363 17.19 14.70 -1.79
N ASN A 364 17.52 14.10 -2.93
CA ASN A 364 17.83 12.67 -3.11
C ASN A 364 16.84 11.73 -2.36
N THR A 365 15.56 12.09 -2.33
CA THR A 365 14.53 11.36 -1.58
C THR A 365 13.73 10.46 -2.52
N GLY A 366 13.81 9.15 -2.30
CA GLY A 366 13.10 8.14 -3.08
C GLY A 366 13.93 7.48 -4.16
N VAL A 367 13.43 6.34 -4.64
CA VAL A 367 14.04 5.55 -5.74
C VAL A 367 13.59 6.10 -7.09
N PHE A 368 14.54 6.29 -8.00
CA PHE A 368 14.32 6.78 -9.37
C PHE A 368 14.73 5.73 -10.40
N GLY A 369 14.13 5.77 -11.60
CA GLY A 369 14.38 4.77 -12.65
C GLY A 369 15.85 4.68 -13.10
N ASP A 370 16.58 5.80 -13.07
CA ASP A 370 18.02 5.86 -13.35
C ASP A 370 18.90 5.16 -12.30
N THR A 371 18.33 4.77 -11.16
CA THR A 371 19.06 4.19 -10.02
C THR A 371 18.54 2.83 -9.56
N VAL A 372 17.28 2.49 -9.84
CA VAL A 372 16.64 1.25 -9.36
C VAL A 372 17.35 -0.03 -9.84
N SER A 373 17.85 -0.03 -11.07
CA SER A 373 18.62 -1.15 -11.65
C SER A 373 19.92 -1.42 -10.87
N THR A 374 20.55 -0.36 -10.33
CA THR A 374 21.78 -0.42 -9.53
C THR A 374 21.59 -0.93 -8.10
N ILE A 375 20.39 -1.40 -7.75
CA ILE A 375 20.05 -1.99 -6.45
C ILE A 375 20.27 -3.52 -6.48
N GLY A 376 20.28 -4.14 -7.67
CA GLY A 376 20.48 -5.59 -7.84
C GLY A 376 19.25 -6.46 -7.61
N ILE A 377 18.08 -5.84 -7.37
CA ILE A 377 16.79 -6.53 -7.27
C ILE A 377 16.16 -6.61 -8.68
N PRO A 378 15.74 -7.78 -9.19
CA PRO A 378 15.09 -7.93 -10.49
C PRO A 378 13.80 -7.10 -10.63
N SER A 379 13.52 -6.59 -11.83
CA SER A 379 12.41 -5.66 -12.08
C SER A 379 11.04 -6.24 -11.74
N ASP A 380 10.78 -7.53 -11.99
CA ASP A 380 9.55 -8.23 -11.60
C ASP A 380 9.21 -8.11 -10.10
N ILE A 381 10.21 -8.05 -9.23
CA ILE A 381 10.02 -7.89 -7.77
C ILE A 381 9.49 -6.48 -7.45
N TRP A 382 9.97 -5.46 -8.17
CA TRP A 382 9.44 -4.10 -8.09
C TRP A 382 8.04 -4.01 -8.69
N ARG A 383 7.80 -4.63 -9.85
CA ARG A 383 6.48 -4.67 -10.50
C ARG A 383 5.43 -5.26 -9.57
N PHE A 384 5.74 -6.40 -8.95
CA PHE A 384 4.92 -7.04 -7.92
C PHE A 384 4.57 -6.08 -6.79
N TYR A 385 5.57 -5.48 -6.13
CA TYR A 385 5.32 -4.66 -4.94
C TYR A 385 4.58 -3.37 -5.27
N LEU A 386 4.91 -2.72 -6.39
CA LEU A 386 4.23 -1.50 -6.84
C LEU A 386 2.75 -1.76 -7.17
N ILE A 387 2.39 -2.90 -7.77
CA ILE A 387 0.99 -3.26 -8.00
C ILE A 387 0.30 -3.71 -6.70
N TYR A 388 0.98 -4.45 -5.82
CA TYR A 388 0.46 -4.80 -4.48
C TYR A 388 0.13 -3.57 -3.64
N MET A 389 0.88 -2.47 -3.84
CA MET A 389 0.71 -1.16 -3.20
C MET A 389 0.09 -0.10 -4.13
N ARG A 390 -0.61 -0.50 -5.20
CA ARG A 390 -1.18 0.43 -6.18
C ARG A 390 -2.15 1.41 -5.50
N PRO A 391 -1.96 2.74 -5.68
CA PRO A 391 -2.82 3.77 -5.10
C PRO A 391 -4.15 3.91 -5.88
N GLU A 392 -5.03 2.91 -5.76
CA GLU A 392 -6.29 2.84 -6.52
C GLU A 392 -7.40 3.73 -5.94
N ASN A 393 -7.53 3.81 -4.61
CA ASN A 393 -8.62 4.52 -3.91
C ASN A 393 -8.15 5.63 -2.96
N GLN A 394 -6.86 5.64 -2.62
CA GLN A 394 -6.22 6.59 -1.72
C GLN A 394 -4.71 6.62 -2.00
N ASP A 395 -4.04 7.69 -1.56
CA ASP A 395 -2.58 7.74 -1.52
C ASP A 395 -2.01 6.53 -0.75
N THR A 396 -0.89 5.98 -1.25
CA THR A 396 -0.11 4.90 -0.62
C THR A 396 1.33 5.36 -0.38
N ALA A 397 2.15 4.52 0.26
CA ALA A 397 3.58 4.77 0.44
C ALA A 397 4.40 3.52 0.12
N PHE A 398 5.51 3.69 -0.60
CA PHE A 398 6.55 2.68 -0.70
C PHE A 398 7.33 2.67 0.62
N CYS A 399 7.39 1.52 1.30
CA CYS A 399 8.18 1.35 2.53
C CYS A 399 9.18 0.20 2.36
N TRP A 400 10.45 0.43 2.67
CA TRP A 400 11.51 -0.58 2.51
C TRP A 400 11.32 -1.83 3.39
N ASP A 401 10.77 -1.68 4.60
CA ASP A 401 10.51 -2.82 5.50
C ASP A 401 9.33 -3.66 5.01
N ASP A 402 8.27 -3.01 4.53
CA ASP A 402 7.11 -3.71 3.97
C ASP A 402 7.46 -4.35 2.61
N PHE A 403 8.28 -3.70 1.78
CA PHE A 403 8.83 -4.32 0.57
C PHE A 403 9.57 -5.63 0.88
N MET A 404 10.50 -5.61 1.85
CA MET A 404 11.14 -6.85 2.33
C MET A 404 10.12 -7.85 2.86
N LEU A 405 9.16 -7.42 3.67
CA LEU A 405 8.15 -8.28 4.26
C LEU A 405 7.30 -8.98 3.19
N LYS A 406 6.80 -8.26 2.17
CA LYS A 406 5.97 -8.82 1.09
C LYS A 406 6.76 -9.72 0.15
N VAL A 407 8.00 -9.37 -0.18
CA VAL A 407 8.86 -10.26 -0.98
C VAL A 407 9.19 -11.54 -0.21
N ASN A 408 9.50 -11.46 1.08
CA ASN A 408 9.83 -12.64 1.88
C ASN A 408 8.60 -13.52 2.21
N SER A 409 7.42 -12.94 2.41
CA SER A 409 6.20 -13.67 2.79
C SER A 409 5.34 -14.13 1.61
N GLU A 410 5.06 -13.26 0.63
CA GLU A 410 4.14 -13.57 -0.47
C GLU A 410 4.85 -14.13 -1.70
N LEU A 411 6.03 -13.60 -2.06
CA LEU A 411 6.83 -14.18 -3.14
C LEU A 411 7.58 -15.42 -2.66
N LEU A 412 8.51 -15.29 -1.72
CA LEU A 412 9.37 -16.41 -1.31
C LEU A 412 8.61 -17.53 -0.58
N ALA A 413 8.00 -17.22 0.57
CA ALA A 413 7.40 -18.25 1.45
C ALA A 413 6.04 -18.81 0.97
N ASN A 414 5.34 -18.11 0.07
CA ASN A 414 4.07 -18.55 -0.52
C ASN A 414 4.28 -19.00 -1.97
N LEU A 415 4.44 -18.07 -2.92
CA LEU A 415 4.43 -18.35 -4.37
C LEU A 415 5.60 -19.24 -4.85
N GLY A 416 6.82 -18.84 -4.54
CA GLY A 416 8.04 -19.58 -4.90
C GLY A 416 8.12 -20.92 -4.18
N ASN A 417 7.77 -20.96 -2.89
CA ASN A 417 7.69 -22.20 -2.13
C ASN A 417 6.70 -23.20 -2.73
N PHE A 418 5.52 -22.76 -3.18
CA PHE A 418 4.56 -23.66 -3.82
C PHE A 418 5.12 -24.26 -5.11
N ILE A 419 5.53 -23.39 -6.05
CA ILE A 419 5.96 -23.81 -7.39
C ILE A 419 7.22 -24.68 -7.30
N LEU A 420 8.20 -24.27 -6.48
CA LEU A 420 9.43 -25.05 -6.27
C LEU A 420 9.12 -26.42 -5.65
N ARG A 421 8.20 -26.53 -4.66
CA ARG A 421 7.81 -27.84 -4.10
C ARG A 421 7.08 -28.70 -5.14
N ALA A 422 6.10 -28.15 -5.84
CA ALA A 422 5.31 -28.87 -6.84
C ALA A 422 6.19 -29.46 -7.94
N LEU A 423 7.00 -28.61 -8.59
CA LEU A 423 7.89 -29.03 -9.67
C LEU A 423 9.05 -29.91 -9.15
N SER A 424 9.60 -29.66 -7.96
CA SER A 424 10.67 -30.51 -7.41
C SER A 424 10.17 -31.90 -7.04
N PHE A 425 8.93 -32.04 -6.54
CA PHE A 425 8.34 -33.34 -6.29
C PHE A 425 8.07 -34.10 -7.60
N LEU A 426 7.63 -33.42 -8.66
CA LEU A 426 7.48 -34.03 -9.99
C LEU A 426 8.84 -34.47 -10.55
N PHE A 427 9.84 -33.59 -10.51
CA PHE A 427 11.20 -33.86 -11.00
C PHE A 427 11.87 -35.03 -10.26
N THR A 428 11.77 -35.06 -8.93
CA THR A 428 12.53 -36.01 -8.10
C THR A 428 11.87 -37.39 -7.99
N ASN A 429 10.54 -37.48 -7.99
CA ASN A 429 9.84 -38.76 -7.77
C ASN A 429 9.37 -39.45 -9.05
N PHE A 430 9.18 -38.68 -10.13
CA PHE A 430 8.67 -39.19 -11.42
C PHE A 430 9.57 -38.79 -12.59
N ASN A 431 10.86 -38.53 -12.33
CA ASN A 431 11.87 -38.12 -13.32
C ASN A 431 11.48 -36.89 -14.17
N GLY A 432 10.62 -36.01 -13.63
CA GLY A 432 10.08 -34.85 -14.33
C GLY A 432 8.94 -35.16 -15.29
N GLU A 433 8.50 -36.41 -15.37
CA GLU A 433 7.41 -36.87 -16.24
C GLU A 433 6.08 -36.79 -15.52
N GLN A 434 5.12 -36.09 -16.12
CA GLN A 434 3.76 -35.91 -15.63
C GLN A 434 3.06 -37.29 -15.52
N PRO A 435 2.66 -37.74 -14.31
CA PRO A 435 1.95 -39.02 -14.16
C PRO A 435 0.49 -38.91 -14.60
N GLU A 436 -0.20 -40.05 -14.62
CA GLU A 436 -1.66 -40.07 -14.63
C GLU A 436 -2.24 -39.41 -13.37
N ILE A 437 -3.43 -38.81 -13.51
CA ILE A 437 -4.13 -38.10 -12.44
C ILE A 437 -5.49 -38.76 -12.25
N HIS A 438 -5.75 -39.32 -11.06
CA HIS A 438 -7.03 -39.93 -10.72
C HIS A 438 -7.74 -39.06 -9.68
N LEU A 439 -8.56 -38.11 -10.15
CA LEU A 439 -9.21 -37.11 -9.29
C LEU A 439 -10.13 -37.77 -8.24
N THR A 440 -10.00 -37.34 -6.99
CA THR A 440 -10.93 -37.64 -5.90
C THR A 440 -11.83 -36.44 -5.60
N SER A 441 -12.78 -36.56 -4.65
CA SER A 441 -13.58 -35.42 -4.19
C SER A 441 -12.71 -34.25 -3.72
N ALA A 442 -11.58 -34.51 -3.07
CA ALA A 442 -10.65 -33.48 -2.59
C ALA A 442 -10.00 -32.68 -3.74
N GLU A 443 -9.79 -33.28 -4.91
CA GLU A 443 -9.34 -32.54 -6.10
C GLU A 443 -10.48 -31.74 -6.72
N ASN A 444 -11.69 -32.29 -6.78
CA ASN A 444 -12.85 -31.59 -7.34
C ASN A 444 -13.20 -30.35 -6.50
N GLU A 445 -13.11 -30.43 -5.17
CA GLU A 445 -13.24 -29.30 -4.25
C GLU A 445 -12.12 -28.26 -4.46
N LEU A 446 -10.88 -28.69 -4.66
CA LEU A 446 -9.75 -27.80 -4.95
C LEU A 446 -9.90 -27.09 -6.30
N ILE A 447 -10.31 -27.82 -7.35
CA ILE A 447 -10.54 -27.27 -8.69
C ILE A 447 -11.64 -26.22 -8.63
N ALA A 448 -12.77 -26.50 -7.96
CA ALA A 448 -13.84 -25.51 -7.76
C ALA A 448 -13.39 -24.27 -6.98
N ALA A 449 -12.51 -24.42 -5.97
CA ALA A 449 -11.94 -23.30 -5.23
C ALA A 449 -10.98 -22.45 -6.09
N ILE A 450 -10.19 -23.08 -6.97
CA ILE A 450 -9.30 -22.40 -7.92
C ILE A 450 -10.11 -21.70 -9.02
N ASP A 451 -11.17 -22.33 -9.54
CA ASP A 451 -12.12 -21.73 -10.49
C ASP A 451 -12.75 -20.45 -9.93
N ASN A 452 -13.14 -20.45 -8.65
CA ASN A 452 -13.65 -19.25 -7.99
C ASN A 452 -12.61 -18.12 -7.96
N GLU A 453 -11.38 -18.39 -7.54
CA GLU A 453 -10.32 -17.38 -7.50
C GLU A 453 -9.86 -16.94 -8.91
N LEU A 454 -10.00 -17.79 -9.93
CA LEU A 454 -9.74 -17.51 -11.35
C LEU A 454 -10.85 -16.63 -11.98
N ALA A 455 -12.11 -16.89 -11.65
CA ALA A 455 -13.24 -16.04 -12.02
C ALA A 455 -13.13 -14.66 -11.36
N GLU A 456 -12.77 -14.62 -10.07
CA GLU A 456 -12.47 -13.38 -9.34
C GLU A 456 -11.27 -12.63 -9.93
N PHE A 457 -10.18 -13.31 -10.29
CA PHE A 457 -9.04 -12.71 -11.00
C PHE A 457 -9.51 -12.03 -12.28
N THR A 458 -10.25 -12.77 -13.12
CA THR A 458 -10.76 -12.29 -14.41
C THR A 458 -11.66 -11.08 -14.23
N ARG A 459 -12.60 -11.12 -13.27
CA ARG A 459 -13.51 -10.02 -12.94
C ARG A 459 -12.75 -8.77 -12.48
N ASN A 460 -11.73 -8.92 -11.63
CA ASN A 460 -10.94 -7.79 -11.15
C ASN A 460 -10.08 -7.18 -12.28
N MET A 461 -9.56 -7.98 -13.21
CA MET A 461 -8.79 -7.48 -14.35
C MET A 461 -9.64 -6.71 -15.37
N GLU A 462 -10.84 -7.20 -15.73
CA GLU A 462 -11.79 -6.43 -16.56
C GLU A 462 -12.11 -5.07 -15.94
N ASN A 463 -12.40 -5.05 -14.63
CA ASN A 463 -12.72 -3.84 -13.87
C ASN A 463 -11.47 -3.01 -13.48
N VAL A 464 -10.29 -3.32 -14.03
CA VAL A 464 -9.01 -2.60 -13.81
C VAL A 464 -8.59 -2.48 -12.32
N ARG A 465 -9.04 -3.43 -11.48
CA ARG A 465 -8.68 -3.61 -10.07
C ARG A 465 -7.42 -4.46 -9.94
N LEU A 466 -6.32 -3.93 -10.49
CA LEU A 466 -5.06 -4.64 -10.70
C LEU A 466 -4.48 -5.17 -9.37
N ARG A 467 -4.65 -4.42 -8.27
CA ARG A 467 -4.23 -4.85 -6.93
C ARG A 467 -4.96 -6.10 -6.45
N GLU A 468 -6.28 -6.11 -6.56
CA GLU A 468 -7.11 -7.25 -6.11
C GLU A 468 -6.90 -8.49 -6.99
N ALA A 469 -6.71 -8.31 -8.29
CA ALA A 469 -6.33 -9.40 -9.19
C ALA A 469 -5.00 -10.06 -8.76
N LEU A 470 -3.97 -9.29 -8.41
CA LEU A 470 -2.71 -9.84 -7.90
C LEU A 470 -2.90 -10.66 -6.60
N ILE A 471 -3.79 -10.21 -5.71
CA ILE A 471 -4.13 -10.93 -4.47
C ILE A 471 -4.78 -12.29 -4.76
N LYS A 472 -5.53 -12.43 -5.87
CA LYS A 472 -6.12 -13.70 -6.31
C LYS A 472 -5.08 -14.73 -6.79
N ILE A 473 -4.02 -14.28 -7.47
CA ILE A 473 -2.86 -15.16 -7.79
C ILE A 473 -2.23 -15.71 -6.50
N LEU A 474 -2.02 -14.85 -5.51
CA LEU A 474 -1.46 -15.24 -4.22
C LEU A 474 -2.41 -16.18 -3.44
N ALA A 475 -3.72 -16.07 -3.62
CA ALA A 475 -4.71 -16.97 -3.03
C ALA A 475 -4.65 -18.39 -3.62
N ILE A 476 -4.58 -18.52 -4.96
CA ILE A 476 -4.42 -19.80 -5.65
C ILE A 476 -3.12 -20.50 -5.18
N SER A 477 -2.03 -19.74 -5.00
CA SER A 477 -0.79 -20.27 -4.42
C SER A 477 -0.94 -20.75 -2.96
N ARG A 478 -1.75 -20.08 -2.13
CA ARG A 478 -2.04 -20.53 -0.76
C ARG A 478 -2.86 -21.82 -0.75
N LEU A 479 -3.86 -21.95 -1.64
CA LEU A 479 -4.60 -23.19 -1.85
C LEU A 479 -3.65 -24.35 -2.24
N GLY A 480 -2.75 -24.11 -3.20
CA GLY A 480 -1.74 -25.09 -3.60
C GLY A 480 -0.78 -25.50 -2.46
N ASN A 481 -0.27 -24.54 -1.70
CA ASN A 481 0.56 -24.80 -0.51
C ASN A 481 -0.19 -25.65 0.53
N GLN A 482 -1.44 -25.28 0.84
CA GLN A 482 -2.29 -26.01 1.79
C GLN A 482 -2.56 -27.44 1.31
N TYR A 483 -2.91 -27.61 0.04
CA TYR A 483 -3.21 -28.90 -0.59
C TYR A 483 -2.02 -29.87 -0.55
N ILE A 484 -0.82 -29.41 -0.93
CA ILE A 484 0.42 -30.20 -0.78
C ILE A 484 0.64 -30.54 0.70
N GLN A 485 0.43 -29.58 1.61
CA GLN A 485 0.77 -29.76 3.02
C GLN A 485 -0.17 -30.72 3.76
N SER A 486 -1.48 -30.71 3.47
CA SER A 486 -2.47 -31.58 4.11
C SER A 486 -2.40 -33.02 3.62
N HIS A 487 -1.99 -33.25 2.36
CA HIS A 487 -1.94 -34.57 1.74
C HIS A 487 -0.56 -35.25 1.76
N THR A 488 0.46 -34.59 2.31
CA THR A 488 1.78 -35.17 2.64
C THR A 488 2.41 -36.10 1.57
N PRO A 489 2.43 -35.75 0.27
CA PRO A 489 2.81 -36.67 -0.82
C PRO A 489 4.25 -37.22 -0.71
N TRP A 490 5.14 -36.52 0.01
CA TRP A 490 6.51 -36.99 0.32
C TRP A 490 6.57 -38.16 1.31
N VAL A 491 5.46 -38.48 1.98
CA VAL A 491 5.24 -39.71 2.75
C VAL A 491 4.63 -40.76 1.84
N LEU A 492 3.48 -40.44 1.23
CA LEU A 492 2.67 -41.37 0.41
C LEU A 492 3.46 -42.02 -0.74
N VAL A 493 4.39 -41.29 -1.37
CA VAL A 493 5.25 -41.82 -2.45
C VAL A 493 6.16 -42.98 -2.02
N LYS A 494 6.34 -43.19 -0.70
CA LYS A 494 7.13 -44.30 -0.12
C LYS A 494 6.26 -45.49 0.31
N GLY A 495 4.95 -45.33 0.30
CA GLY A 495 3.97 -46.27 0.84
C GLY A 495 3.54 -47.39 -0.11
N SER A 496 2.30 -47.84 0.03
CA SER A 496 1.65 -48.86 -0.81
C SER A 496 1.49 -48.42 -2.28
N PRO A 497 1.09 -49.33 -3.20
CA PRO A 497 0.75 -48.94 -4.58
C PRO A 497 -0.34 -47.86 -4.64
N GLU A 498 -1.35 -47.95 -3.77
CA GLU A 498 -2.48 -47.01 -3.69
C GLU A 498 -2.03 -45.65 -3.14
N GLU A 499 -1.16 -45.63 -2.11
CA GLU A 499 -0.54 -44.40 -1.60
C GLU A 499 0.33 -43.72 -2.67
N LYS A 500 1.05 -44.51 -3.48
CA LYS A 500 1.84 -44.01 -4.61
C LYS A 500 0.96 -43.42 -5.73
N GLN A 501 -0.16 -44.06 -6.06
CA GLN A 501 -1.15 -43.52 -7.01
C GLN A 501 -1.80 -42.23 -6.49
N ARG A 502 -2.04 -42.13 -5.18
CA ARG A 502 -2.48 -40.90 -4.52
C ARG A 502 -1.40 -39.81 -4.63
N ALA A 503 -0.13 -40.13 -4.37
CA ALA A 503 0.99 -39.20 -4.50
C ALA A 503 1.19 -38.69 -5.94
N GLN A 504 1.06 -39.57 -6.94
CA GLN A 504 1.06 -39.22 -8.37
C GLN A 504 0.00 -38.16 -8.69
N THR A 505 -1.24 -38.40 -8.27
CA THR A 505 -2.37 -37.47 -8.45
C THR A 505 -2.08 -36.11 -7.81
N ILE A 506 -1.65 -36.08 -6.54
CA ILE A 506 -1.36 -34.83 -5.81
C ILE A 506 -0.27 -34.00 -6.49
N ILE A 507 0.83 -34.65 -6.88
CA ILE A 507 1.98 -33.97 -7.49
C ILE A 507 1.64 -33.50 -8.92
N GLY A 508 0.90 -34.30 -9.68
CA GLY A 508 0.41 -33.93 -11.02
C GLY A 508 -0.55 -32.75 -11.01
N VAL A 509 -1.51 -32.71 -10.08
CA VAL A 509 -2.40 -31.54 -9.91
C VAL A 509 -1.60 -30.31 -9.52
N ALA A 510 -0.68 -30.42 -8.56
CA ALA A 510 0.15 -29.29 -8.12
C ALA A 510 1.07 -28.72 -9.23
N ALA A 511 1.60 -29.56 -10.11
CA ALA A 511 2.34 -29.12 -11.29
C ALA A 511 1.45 -28.32 -12.27
N ASN A 512 0.21 -28.77 -12.49
CA ASN A 512 -0.76 -28.03 -13.31
C ASN A 512 -1.16 -26.68 -12.68
N ILE A 513 -1.31 -26.57 -11.35
CA ILE A 513 -1.53 -25.27 -10.67
C ILE A 513 -0.32 -24.34 -10.90
N SER A 514 0.90 -24.87 -10.91
CA SER A 514 2.11 -24.06 -11.16
C SER A 514 2.11 -23.43 -12.55
N ILE A 515 1.57 -24.13 -13.55
CA ILE A 515 1.40 -23.60 -14.91
C ILE A 515 0.26 -22.57 -14.99
N LEU A 516 -0.84 -22.76 -14.25
CA LEU A 516 -1.89 -21.74 -14.11
C LEU A 516 -1.31 -20.46 -13.52
N LEU A 517 -0.55 -20.57 -12.43
CA LEU A 517 0.14 -19.44 -11.80
C LEU A 517 1.12 -18.77 -12.77
N SER A 518 1.88 -19.53 -13.57
CA SER A 518 2.75 -18.95 -14.61
C SER A 518 1.98 -18.09 -15.62
N THR A 519 0.76 -18.48 -15.94
CA THR A 519 -0.13 -17.78 -16.89
C THR A 519 -0.69 -16.52 -16.24
N LEU A 520 -1.27 -16.64 -15.04
CA LEU A 520 -1.82 -15.51 -14.27
C LEU A 520 -0.78 -14.46 -13.90
N LEU A 521 0.48 -14.86 -13.67
CA LEU A 521 1.59 -13.96 -13.37
C LEU A 521 2.05 -13.12 -14.57
N TYR A 522 1.76 -13.50 -15.82
CA TYR A 522 2.30 -12.84 -17.00
C TYR A 522 2.14 -11.31 -17.03
N PRO A 523 0.99 -10.72 -16.63
CA PRO A 523 0.85 -9.28 -16.61
C PRO A 523 1.69 -8.59 -15.53
N PHE A 524 1.90 -9.25 -14.39
CA PHE A 524 2.51 -8.66 -13.20
C PHE A 524 4.03 -8.87 -13.15
N MET A 525 4.46 -10.09 -13.47
CA MET A 525 5.83 -10.58 -13.36
C MET A 525 6.18 -11.38 -14.62
N PRO A 526 6.33 -10.71 -15.79
CA PRO A 526 6.50 -11.36 -17.09
C PRO A 526 7.76 -12.22 -17.21
N ALA A 527 8.85 -11.89 -16.49
CA ALA A 527 10.09 -12.68 -16.53
C ALA A 527 9.99 -13.94 -15.67
N VAL A 528 9.42 -13.86 -14.46
CA VAL A 528 9.16 -15.02 -13.58
C VAL A 528 8.09 -15.93 -14.20
N SER A 529 7.04 -15.33 -14.77
CA SER A 529 6.03 -16.01 -15.60
C SER A 529 6.67 -16.82 -16.73
N LYS A 530 7.65 -16.25 -17.44
CA LYS A 530 8.42 -16.94 -18.48
C LYS A 530 9.28 -18.06 -17.88
N GLN A 531 10.03 -17.81 -16.79
CA GLN A 531 10.87 -18.81 -16.14
C GLN A 531 10.08 -20.06 -15.74
N ILE A 532 8.91 -19.91 -15.11
CA ILE A 532 8.08 -21.05 -14.72
C ILE A 532 7.62 -21.86 -15.95
N ARG A 533 7.26 -21.19 -17.06
CA ARG A 533 6.91 -21.88 -18.31
C ARG A 533 8.11 -22.63 -18.91
N GLU A 534 9.30 -22.03 -18.91
CA GLU A 534 10.52 -22.67 -19.41
C GLU A 534 10.94 -23.87 -18.53
N GLU A 535 10.83 -23.76 -17.20
CA GLU A 535 10.99 -24.91 -16.29
C GLU A 535 9.93 -26.00 -16.54
N CYS A 536 8.70 -25.63 -16.91
CA CYS A 536 7.66 -26.56 -17.35
C CYS A 536 7.80 -27.05 -18.81
N ASN A 537 8.85 -26.65 -19.55
CA ASN A 537 9.07 -26.89 -20.99
C ASN A 537 7.96 -26.37 -21.93
N ILE A 538 7.17 -25.39 -21.51
CA ILE A 538 6.12 -24.74 -22.31
C ILE A 538 6.71 -23.51 -23.01
N LYS A 539 6.93 -23.60 -24.34
CA LYS A 539 7.62 -22.54 -25.11
C LYS A 539 6.75 -21.32 -25.45
N GLN A 540 5.44 -21.51 -25.64
CA GLN A 540 4.51 -20.46 -26.04
C GLN A 540 3.82 -19.85 -24.82
N ALA A 541 3.36 -18.60 -24.94
CA ALA A 541 2.52 -17.99 -23.90
C ALA A 541 1.10 -18.58 -23.99
N LEU A 542 0.52 -18.91 -22.84
CA LEU A 542 -0.85 -19.42 -22.72
C LEU A 542 -1.84 -18.24 -22.72
N LYS A 543 -3.02 -18.44 -23.31
CA LYS A 543 -4.17 -17.58 -23.05
C LYS A 543 -4.70 -17.83 -21.64
N LEU A 544 -5.52 -16.92 -21.12
CA LEU A 544 -6.23 -17.12 -19.86
C LEU A 544 -7.32 -18.21 -20.04
N PRO A 545 -7.24 -19.37 -19.35
CA PRO A 545 -8.30 -20.37 -19.41
C PRO A 545 -9.53 -19.92 -18.62
N SER A 546 -10.72 -20.41 -19.00
CA SER A 546 -11.99 -20.10 -18.33
C SER A 546 -12.26 -20.92 -17.06
N SER A 547 -11.58 -22.05 -16.90
CA SER A 547 -11.54 -22.88 -15.70
C SER A 547 -10.19 -23.59 -15.59
N PHE A 548 -9.81 -24.02 -14.39
CA PHE A 548 -8.60 -24.78 -14.15
C PHE A 548 -8.71 -26.19 -14.78
N MET A 549 -7.65 -26.60 -15.47
CA MET A 549 -7.65 -27.75 -16.39
C MET A 549 -6.26 -28.39 -16.46
N GLN A 550 -6.18 -29.62 -16.95
CA GLN A 550 -4.92 -30.32 -17.17
C GLN A 550 -4.19 -29.81 -18.42
N MET A 551 -3.35 -28.80 -18.22
CA MET A 551 -2.50 -28.17 -19.25
C MET A 551 -1.25 -29.00 -19.60
N ILE A 552 -0.79 -29.88 -18.71
CA ILE A 552 0.20 -30.91 -19.04
C ILE A 552 -0.41 -32.32 -18.89
N LYS A 553 -0.49 -33.03 -20.02
CA LYS A 553 -1.02 -34.40 -20.11
C LYS A 553 0.02 -35.41 -19.59
N PRO A 554 -0.37 -36.66 -19.26
CA PRO A 554 0.57 -37.70 -18.85
C PRO A 554 1.69 -37.92 -19.88
N GLY A 555 2.91 -38.19 -19.41
CA GLY A 555 4.10 -38.32 -20.25
C GLY A 555 4.80 -36.99 -20.62
N HIS A 556 4.18 -35.83 -20.39
CA HIS A 556 4.84 -34.53 -20.55
C HIS A 556 6.02 -34.38 -19.60
N LYS A 557 7.17 -33.88 -20.07
CA LYS A 557 8.39 -33.75 -19.25
C LYS A 557 8.72 -32.30 -18.93
N ILE A 558 8.87 -31.99 -17.64
CA ILE A 558 9.43 -30.73 -17.15
C ILE A 558 10.97 -30.77 -17.13
N SER A 559 11.58 -29.58 -17.11
CA SER A 559 13.01 -29.41 -16.83
C SER A 559 13.28 -29.38 -15.32
N LYS A 560 14.56 -29.34 -14.93
CA LYS A 560 14.94 -29.23 -13.50
C LYS A 560 14.51 -27.86 -12.96
N PRO A 561 13.65 -27.78 -11.92
CA PRO A 561 13.17 -26.51 -11.40
C PRO A 561 14.23 -25.77 -10.57
N SER A 562 14.02 -24.47 -10.36
CA SER A 562 14.94 -23.61 -9.62
C SER A 562 14.21 -22.62 -8.69
N ALA A 563 14.97 -21.95 -7.81
CA ALA A 563 14.40 -20.98 -6.88
C ALA A 563 14.06 -19.66 -7.59
N LEU A 564 12.76 -19.37 -7.73
CA LEU A 564 12.26 -18.16 -8.40
C LEU A 564 12.62 -16.85 -7.67
N PHE A 565 12.85 -16.92 -6.35
CA PHE A 565 13.02 -15.75 -5.48
C PHE A 565 14.16 -15.94 -4.48
N THR A 566 14.87 -14.85 -4.19
CA THR A 566 15.89 -14.77 -3.14
C THR A 566 15.35 -13.97 -1.96
N LYS A 567 15.66 -14.39 -0.73
CA LYS A 567 15.32 -13.66 0.50
C LYS A 567 15.98 -12.28 0.50
N LEU A 568 15.21 -11.24 0.79
CA LEU A 568 15.74 -9.91 1.08
C LEU A 568 16.16 -9.85 2.56
N GLU A 569 17.40 -9.46 2.81
CA GLU A 569 17.98 -9.44 4.16
C GLU A 569 17.89 -8.06 4.83
N PRO A 570 17.54 -7.96 6.13
CA PRO A 570 17.35 -6.67 6.82
C PRO A 570 18.54 -5.71 6.72
N ALA A 571 19.78 -6.23 6.73
CA ALA A 571 20.98 -5.40 6.57
C ALA A 571 21.01 -4.63 5.23
N LYS A 572 20.48 -5.22 4.15
CA LYS A 572 20.35 -4.54 2.85
C LYS A 572 19.21 -3.53 2.83
N VAL A 573 18.11 -3.82 3.54
CA VAL A 573 17.01 -2.86 3.74
C VAL A 573 17.52 -1.58 4.41
N THR A 574 18.34 -1.70 5.46
CA THR A 574 18.98 -0.55 6.12
C THR A 574 19.94 0.21 5.20
N GLU A 575 20.77 -0.51 4.43
CA GLU A 575 21.67 0.10 3.41
C GLU A 575 20.88 0.92 2.38
N TRP A 576 19.76 0.39 1.88
CA TRP A 576 18.93 1.06 0.88
C TRP A 576 18.12 2.22 1.47
N LYS A 577 17.60 2.09 2.69
CA LYS A 577 17.00 3.21 3.44
C LYS A 577 17.96 4.39 3.57
N LEU A 578 19.23 4.15 3.95
CA LEU A 578 20.24 5.22 4.05
C LEU A 578 20.65 5.78 2.67
N ARG A 579 20.64 4.95 1.62
CA ARG A 579 21.00 5.36 0.24
C ARG A 579 19.95 6.24 -0.44
N PHE A 580 18.66 6.04 -0.13
CA PHE A 580 17.53 6.66 -0.83
C PHE A 580 16.59 7.47 0.09
N GLY A 581 16.80 7.45 1.40
CA GLY A 581 16.13 8.32 2.38
C GLY A 581 16.96 9.59 2.63
N ALA A 582 16.27 10.72 2.79
CA ALA A 582 16.93 11.96 3.18
C ALA A 582 17.07 12.05 4.72
N SER A 583 18.30 11.89 5.21
CA SER A 583 18.76 12.35 6.53
C SER A 583 20.09 13.11 6.37
N ASP A 584 20.34 14.10 7.23
CA ASP A 584 21.56 14.92 7.18
C ASP A 584 22.84 14.12 7.50
N GLU A 585 22.70 12.92 8.08
CA GLU A 585 23.77 11.96 8.29
C GLU A 585 24.44 11.53 6.97
N ALA A 586 23.66 11.39 5.89
CA ALA A 586 24.20 11.07 4.57
C ALA A 586 25.17 12.16 4.07
N SER A 587 24.92 13.43 4.41
CA SER A 587 25.83 14.55 4.14
C SER A 587 27.12 14.45 4.96
N ALA A 588 27.02 14.05 6.23
CA ALA A 588 28.18 13.85 7.11
C ALA A 588 29.08 12.69 6.64
N VAL A 589 28.48 11.57 6.21
CA VAL A 589 29.20 10.42 5.64
C VAL A 589 29.83 10.76 4.28
N GLN A 590 29.16 11.54 3.42
CA GLN A 590 29.77 12.00 2.17
C GLN A 590 30.90 13.02 2.38
N ALA A 591 30.81 13.89 3.41
CA ALA A 591 31.88 14.82 3.76
C ALA A 591 33.14 14.07 4.24
N THR A 592 32.97 13.08 5.14
CA THR A 592 34.07 12.26 5.65
C THR A 592 34.64 11.29 4.60
N ALA A 593 33.83 10.79 3.66
CA ALA A 593 34.32 10.03 2.51
C ALA A 593 35.18 10.89 1.55
N LYS A 594 34.82 12.16 1.36
CA LYS A 594 35.61 13.12 0.55
C LYS A 594 36.93 13.52 1.24
N SER A 595 36.93 13.80 2.54
CA SER A 595 38.18 14.11 3.26
C SER A 595 39.16 12.93 3.27
N ASN A 596 38.67 11.70 3.47
CA ASN A 596 39.49 10.49 3.44
C ASN A 596 40.08 10.17 2.05
N LYS A 597 39.38 10.50 0.95
CA LYS A 597 39.97 10.41 -0.40
C LYS A 597 41.11 11.42 -0.59
N ASN A 598 40.93 12.68 -0.17
CA ASN A 598 41.96 13.70 -0.30
C ASN A 598 43.21 13.39 0.55
N GLN A 599 43.05 12.84 1.76
CA GLN A 599 44.19 12.41 2.58
C GLN A 599 44.94 11.21 1.97
N LYS A 600 44.26 10.24 1.34
CA LYS A 600 44.94 9.11 0.68
C LYS A 600 45.70 9.52 -0.58
N GLN A 601 45.18 10.44 -1.39
CA GLN A 601 45.90 10.91 -2.58
C GLN A 601 47.16 11.74 -2.25
N ASN A 602 47.14 12.55 -1.18
CA ASN A 602 48.33 13.32 -0.78
C ASN A 602 49.46 12.46 -0.16
N LYS A 603 49.17 11.27 0.37
CA LYS A 603 50.22 10.36 0.91
C LYS A 603 50.90 9.47 -0.14
N GLN A 604 50.38 9.34 -1.36
CA GLN A 604 50.96 8.47 -2.40
C GLN A 604 51.92 9.19 -3.38
N LYS A 605 52.16 10.49 -3.22
CA LYS A 605 53.07 11.28 -4.08
C LYS A 605 54.45 11.59 -3.47
N ALA A 606 54.76 11.04 -2.29
CA ALA A 606 55.92 11.46 -1.50
C ALA A 606 56.77 10.30 -0.91
N MET A 607 56.83 9.13 -1.55
CA MET A 607 57.83 8.08 -1.27
C MET A 607 58.09 7.21 -2.52
N SER A 608 59.12 7.54 -3.29
CA SER A 608 59.60 6.72 -4.42
C SER A 608 61.10 6.96 -4.69
N LYS A 609 61.97 6.46 -3.79
CA LYS A 609 63.43 6.36 -3.97
C LYS A 609 64.02 5.36 -2.96
N SER A 610 65.17 4.78 -3.34
CA SER A 610 66.10 3.94 -2.53
C SER A 610 65.53 2.72 -1.77
N SER A 611 65.43 1.59 -2.50
CA SER A 611 66.26 0.37 -2.33
C SER A 611 66.75 -0.13 -0.95
N ASP A 612 66.47 -1.43 -0.73
CA ASP A 612 67.38 -2.49 -0.20
C ASP A 612 67.52 -2.83 1.30
N VAL A 613 67.86 -4.13 1.48
CA VAL A 613 68.32 -4.89 2.67
C VAL A 613 67.26 -5.38 3.67
N ILE A 614 67.35 -6.70 3.97
CA ILE A 614 66.59 -7.43 5.00
C ILE A 614 67.52 -7.71 6.18
N VAL A 615 67.09 -7.40 7.41
CA VAL A 615 67.65 -7.95 8.66
C VAL A 615 66.53 -8.14 9.68
N GLU A 616 66.48 -9.29 10.35
CA GLU A 616 65.54 -9.55 11.46
C GLU A 616 66.04 -8.94 12.78
N ARG A 617 65.13 -8.41 13.61
CA ARG A 617 65.28 -8.33 15.08
C ARG A 617 63.97 -8.01 15.80
N GLU A 618 63.97 -8.25 17.10
CA GLU A 618 62.81 -8.39 17.98
C GLU A 618 62.05 -7.07 18.28
N PRO A 619 60.75 -7.14 18.61
CA PRO A 619 59.94 -5.96 18.91
C PRO A 619 60.20 -5.41 20.33
N THR A 620 60.56 -4.13 20.43
CA THR A 620 60.63 -3.41 21.71
C THR A 620 59.57 -2.30 21.83
N ASN A 621 59.01 -2.20 23.04
CA ASN A 621 57.96 -1.30 23.55
C ASN A 621 57.67 0.03 22.81
N PHE A 622 56.37 0.33 22.67
CA PHE A 622 55.84 1.70 22.64
C PHE A 622 54.73 1.88 23.71
N PRO A 623 54.92 2.72 24.77
CA PRO A 623 54.04 2.74 25.94
C PRO A 623 52.61 3.30 25.77
N ALA A 624 52.22 3.76 24.58
CA ALA A 624 51.01 4.56 24.36
C ALA A 624 49.70 3.76 24.28
N ILE A 625 49.75 2.43 24.13
CA ILE A 625 48.55 1.58 24.05
C ILE A 625 48.09 1.12 25.44
N ALA A 626 49.03 0.86 26.36
CA ALA A 626 48.72 0.41 27.72
C ALA A 626 47.88 1.44 28.49
N THR A 627 48.28 2.72 28.47
CA THR A 627 47.56 3.82 29.14
C THR A 627 46.16 4.06 28.58
N ALA A 628 45.95 3.83 27.28
CA ALA A 628 44.62 3.89 26.67
C ALA A 628 43.73 2.74 27.15
N GLN A 629 44.28 1.52 27.22
CA GLN A 629 43.57 0.34 27.70
C GLN A 629 43.22 0.45 29.19
N GLU A 630 44.15 0.86 30.05
CA GLU A 630 43.91 1.12 31.47
C GLU A 630 42.82 2.17 31.70
N THR A 631 42.76 3.21 30.86
CA THR A 631 41.70 4.23 30.92
C THR A 631 40.33 3.65 30.56
N ILE A 632 40.26 2.79 29.53
CA ILE A 632 39.03 2.12 29.11
C ILE A 632 38.54 1.13 30.18
N ASP A 633 39.43 0.31 30.72
CA ASP A 633 39.08 -0.70 31.73
C ASP A 633 38.72 -0.07 33.09
N SER A 634 39.32 1.08 33.42
CA SER A 634 38.90 1.93 34.55
C SER A 634 37.49 2.50 34.37
N LEU A 635 37.16 3.01 33.17
CA LEU A 635 35.82 3.50 32.84
C LEU A 635 34.77 2.37 32.87
N LEU A 636 35.09 1.20 32.31
CA LEU A 636 34.20 0.03 32.32
C LEU A 636 33.93 -0.46 33.75
N ASN A 637 34.96 -0.53 34.60
CA ASN A 637 34.77 -0.83 36.02
C ASN A 637 33.93 0.23 36.76
N SER A 638 34.13 1.53 36.48
CA SER A 638 33.31 2.60 37.06
C SER A 638 31.83 2.47 36.66
N VAL A 639 31.55 2.12 35.40
CA VAL A 639 30.18 1.89 34.91
C VAL A 639 29.58 0.62 35.52
N GLY A 640 30.34 -0.48 35.60
CA GLY A 640 29.91 -1.71 36.25
C GLY A 640 29.56 -1.53 37.73
N GLN A 641 30.41 -0.85 38.49
CA GLN A 641 30.16 -0.52 39.90
C GLN A 641 28.94 0.38 40.08
N LYS A 642 28.73 1.38 39.21
CA LYS A 642 27.52 2.22 39.22
C LYS A 642 26.26 1.42 38.88
N LEU A 643 26.34 0.49 37.94
CA LEU A 643 25.23 -0.38 37.55
C LEU A 643 24.84 -1.34 38.69
N ASP A 644 25.80 -1.95 39.38
CA ASP A 644 25.52 -2.84 40.50
C ASP A 644 25.13 -2.09 41.79
N LEU A 645 25.60 -0.86 41.99
CA LEU A 645 25.09 0.03 43.03
C LEU A 645 23.62 0.42 42.74
N ALA A 646 23.28 0.75 41.48
CA ALA A 646 21.92 1.05 41.07
C ALA A 646 20.99 -0.17 41.23
N LYS A 647 21.43 -1.39 40.88
CA LYS A 647 20.69 -2.63 41.15
C LYS A 647 20.46 -2.82 42.66
N LYS A 648 21.49 -2.66 43.50
CA LYS A 648 21.36 -2.80 44.96
C LYS A 648 20.37 -1.79 45.55
N LEU A 649 20.45 -0.52 45.14
CA LEU A 649 19.49 0.53 45.55
C LEU A 649 18.07 0.20 45.09
N PHE A 650 17.90 -0.29 43.86
CA PHE A 650 16.59 -0.71 43.35
C PHE A 650 16.01 -1.87 44.17
N THR A 651 16.79 -2.92 44.45
CA THR A 651 16.33 -4.06 45.25
C THR A 651 16.03 -3.67 46.70
N SER A 652 16.85 -2.83 47.34
CA SER A 652 16.56 -2.32 48.69
C SER A 652 15.27 -1.51 48.75
N ASN A 653 15.03 -0.61 47.79
CA ASN A 653 13.81 0.20 47.74
C ASN A 653 12.55 -0.65 47.50
N GLU A 654 12.63 -1.78 46.79
CA GLU A 654 11.51 -2.71 46.66
C GLU A 654 11.29 -3.55 47.92
N VAL A 655 12.35 -4.01 48.60
CA VAL A 655 12.24 -4.73 49.87
C VAL A 655 11.63 -3.84 50.97
N GLU A 656 12.08 -2.60 51.11
CA GLU A 656 11.55 -1.65 52.12
C GLU A 656 10.06 -1.33 51.89
N LYS A 657 9.61 -1.23 50.63
CA LYS A 657 8.18 -1.15 50.28
C LYS A 657 7.43 -2.40 50.68
N ILE A 658 7.96 -3.59 50.39
CA ILE A 658 7.33 -4.88 50.70
C ILE A 658 7.23 -5.07 52.23
N GLU A 659 8.24 -4.68 53.00
CA GLU A 659 8.18 -4.68 54.47
C GLU A 659 7.14 -3.68 55.00
N THR A 660 7.07 -2.48 54.42
CA THR A 660 6.04 -1.47 54.75
C THR A 660 4.61 -1.96 54.45
N VAL A 661 4.40 -2.64 53.32
CA VAL A 661 3.11 -3.25 52.95
C VAL A 661 2.77 -4.42 53.87
N ASN A 662 3.74 -5.28 54.20
CA ASN A 662 3.55 -6.38 55.15
C ASN A 662 3.24 -5.87 56.58
N ALA A 663 3.80 -4.74 57.00
CA ALA A 663 3.47 -4.11 58.27
C ALA A 663 2.01 -3.62 58.31
N LYS A 664 1.53 -2.98 57.22
CA LYS A 664 0.11 -2.61 57.08
C LYS A 664 -0.82 -3.82 57.08
N LEU A 665 -0.52 -4.84 56.27
CA LEU A 665 -1.32 -6.07 56.20
C LEU A 665 -1.39 -6.79 57.56
N ARG A 666 -0.35 -6.73 58.39
CA ARG A 666 -0.40 -7.24 59.77
C ARG A 666 -1.36 -6.44 60.65
N GLN A 667 -1.33 -5.10 60.58
CA GLN A 667 -2.30 -4.25 61.29
C GLN A 667 -3.75 -4.48 60.81
N GLU A 668 -3.97 -4.69 59.51
CA GLU A 668 -5.29 -5.03 58.97
C GLU A 668 -5.77 -6.42 59.41
N VAL A 669 -4.91 -7.43 59.41
CA VAL A 669 -5.24 -8.76 59.95
C VAL A 669 -5.54 -8.71 61.45
N GLU A 670 -4.87 -7.84 62.21
CA GLU A 670 -5.10 -7.66 63.64
C GLU A 670 -6.40 -6.88 63.93
N SER A 671 -6.73 -5.87 63.13
CA SER A 671 -8.02 -5.16 63.23
C SER A 671 -9.20 -6.05 62.78
N LEU A 672 -9.01 -6.88 61.74
CA LEU A 672 -10.00 -7.88 61.31
C LEU A 672 -10.23 -8.97 62.37
N LYS A 673 -9.18 -9.40 63.09
CA LYS A 673 -9.33 -10.31 64.25
C LYS A 673 -10.12 -9.66 65.40
N LEU A 674 -9.90 -8.38 65.66
CA LEU A 674 -10.71 -7.59 66.61
C LEU A 674 -12.17 -7.48 66.17
N GLN A 675 -12.44 -7.31 64.88
CA GLN A 675 -13.80 -7.27 64.32
C GLN A 675 -14.50 -8.66 64.33
N LEU A 676 -13.75 -9.75 64.16
CA LEU A 676 -14.27 -11.12 64.18
C LEU A 676 -14.33 -11.74 65.58
N GLY A 677 -13.76 -11.09 66.61
CA GLY A 677 -13.78 -11.51 68.01
C GLY A 677 -15.05 -11.13 68.79
N GLY A 678 -16.12 -10.69 68.11
CA GLY A 678 -17.25 -9.99 68.72
C GLY A 678 -18.46 -10.83 69.17
N ASN A 679 -18.53 -12.13 68.88
CA ASN A 679 -19.42 -13.09 69.56
C ASN A 679 -19.15 -14.54 69.10
N ALA A 680 -18.30 -15.25 69.84
CA ALA A 680 -18.06 -16.68 69.62
C ALA A 680 -18.94 -17.52 70.56
N SER A 681 -20.03 -18.11 70.04
CA SER A 681 -20.76 -19.19 70.74
C SER A 681 -21.76 -19.93 69.83
N ILE A 682 -21.25 -20.92 69.09
CA ILE A 682 -21.80 -22.30 68.94
C ILE A 682 -20.95 -23.03 67.87
N LEU A 683 -19.79 -23.51 68.30
CA LEU A 683 -19.40 -24.93 68.27
C LEU A 683 -18.00 -25.06 68.89
N ASN A 684 -17.75 -26.17 69.57
CA ASN A 684 -16.64 -26.33 70.50
C ASN A 684 -16.05 -27.74 70.34
N VAL A 685 -14.77 -27.95 70.71
CA VAL A 685 -14.06 -29.26 70.74
C VAL A 685 -13.82 -29.89 69.34
N THR A 686 -12.64 -30.36 68.89
CA THR A 686 -11.19 -30.35 69.27
C THR A 686 -10.40 -30.75 68.00
N GLY A 687 -9.08 -30.60 67.84
CA GLY A 687 -8.03 -30.04 68.71
C GLY A 687 -6.66 -30.68 68.43
N SER A 688 -5.62 -29.85 68.21
CA SER A 688 -4.16 -30.11 68.32
C SER A 688 -3.51 -31.38 67.75
N SER A 689 -2.67 -31.23 66.72
CA SER A 689 -1.23 -31.64 66.70
C SER A 689 -0.60 -31.15 65.38
N THR A 690 0.12 -30.01 65.36
CA THR A 690 1.55 -29.80 65.71
C THR A 690 2.55 -30.24 64.63
N ASN A 691 3.58 -29.40 64.47
CA ASN A 691 4.72 -29.49 63.54
C ASN A 691 5.56 -30.79 63.76
N ASP A 692 6.56 -31.16 62.95
CA ASP A 692 7.86 -30.46 62.85
C ASP A 692 8.68 -30.74 61.58
N ASP A 693 9.66 -29.84 61.35
CA ASP A 693 11.01 -30.05 60.82
C ASP A 693 11.34 -30.29 59.31
N ILE A 694 11.74 -29.17 58.68
CA ILE A 694 13.15 -28.87 58.27
C ILE A 694 13.78 -29.47 56.98
N LYS A 695 14.50 -28.57 56.28
CA LYS A 695 15.64 -28.70 55.32
C LYS A 695 15.44 -28.84 53.81
N ASN A 696 16.28 -28.04 53.12
CA ASN A 696 16.95 -28.23 51.82
C ASN A 696 17.35 -29.72 51.56
N ASP A 697 17.63 -30.17 50.33
CA ASP A 697 18.46 -29.49 49.33
C ASP A 697 18.35 -30.14 47.92
N GLY A 698 19.06 -29.59 46.94
CA GLY A 698 20.01 -30.40 46.19
C GLY A 698 19.49 -31.45 45.20
N SER A 699 18.82 -30.98 44.14
CA SER A 699 19.17 -31.23 42.73
C SER A 699 19.48 -32.66 42.15
N VAL A 700 19.18 -32.79 40.84
CA VAL A 700 19.66 -33.84 39.89
C VAL A 700 19.16 -35.28 40.09
N LYS A 701 18.21 -35.73 39.24
CA LYS A 701 18.53 -36.69 38.15
C LYS A 701 17.40 -36.91 37.14
N THR A 702 17.78 -37.55 36.03
CA THR A 702 17.08 -37.68 34.76
C THR A 702 16.32 -39.01 34.58
N THR A 703 15.21 -38.94 33.84
CA THR A 703 14.72 -39.90 32.81
C THR A 703 14.13 -41.28 33.16
N GLN A 704 13.19 -41.70 32.29
CA GLN A 704 12.60 -43.04 32.02
C GLN A 704 11.61 -43.59 33.08
N ALA A 705 10.28 -43.56 32.85
CA ALA A 705 9.47 -44.32 31.87
C ALA A 705 9.02 -45.71 32.37
N ASN A 706 7.70 -45.95 32.24
CA ASN A 706 6.96 -47.22 32.42
C ASN A 706 6.94 -47.84 33.83
N GLU A 707 6.03 -48.77 34.18
CA GLU A 707 4.60 -49.03 33.84
C GLU A 707 4.11 -50.19 34.75
N LEU A 708 2.78 -50.41 34.86
CA LEU A 708 2.13 -51.46 35.67
C LEU A 708 2.28 -51.30 37.22
N ASP A 709 1.46 -51.92 38.08
CA ASP A 709 0.41 -52.94 37.84
C ASP A 709 -0.82 -52.80 38.77
N SER A 710 -1.91 -53.52 38.40
CA SER A 710 -2.99 -54.19 39.19
C SER A 710 -3.52 -53.61 40.53
N SER A 711 -4.81 -53.75 40.93
CA SER A 711 -6.10 -54.21 40.34
C SER A 711 -7.24 -53.88 41.35
N THR A 712 -8.51 -54.35 41.39
CA THR A 712 -9.33 -55.39 40.70
C THR A 712 -10.84 -55.08 40.87
N GLN A 713 -11.70 -55.50 39.92
CA GLN A 713 -13.14 -55.87 40.09
C GLN A 713 -14.15 -54.79 40.61
N ALA A 714 -15.48 -54.94 40.55
CA ALA A 714 -16.37 -55.45 39.48
C ALA A 714 -17.89 -55.10 39.71
N THR A 715 -18.61 -54.78 38.63
CA THR A 715 -20.07 -55.04 38.36
C THR A 715 -21.25 -54.45 39.19
N LYS A 716 -22.18 -53.79 38.45
CA LYS A 716 -23.68 -53.94 38.41
C LYS A 716 -24.65 -53.25 39.42
N ASN A 717 -25.55 -52.44 38.81
CA ASN A 717 -27.03 -52.42 38.92
C ASN A 717 -27.83 -51.89 40.15
N SER A 718 -28.36 -50.66 39.97
CA SER A 718 -29.82 -50.35 39.83
C SER A 718 -30.74 -50.00 41.03
N LYS A 719 -31.75 -49.14 40.73
CA LYS A 719 -33.04 -48.83 41.40
C LYS A 719 -33.09 -47.90 42.63
N GLU A 720 -33.61 -46.68 42.40
CA GLU A 720 -34.94 -46.14 42.85
C GLU A 720 -35.77 -46.86 43.95
N PRO A 721 -36.80 -46.22 44.59
CA PRO A 721 -37.26 -44.80 44.53
C PRO A 721 -37.79 -44.19 45.87
N THR A 722 -38.44 -43.01 45.78
CA THR A 722 -39.55 -42.48 46.63
C THR A 722 -39.32 -41.92 48.05
N LYS A 723 -40.19 -41.04 48.65
CA LYS A 723 -41.12 -39.95 48.17
C LYS A 723 -41.86 -39.32 49.39
N LYS A 724 -42.21 -38.01 49.31
CA LYS A 724 -43.42 -37.30 49.85
C LYS A 724 -43.16 -36.00 50.65
N THR A 725 -43.96 -35.00 50.28
CA THR A 725 -44.13 -33.61 50.78
C THR A 725 -45.23 -33.55 51.88
N PRO A 726 -45.51 -32.37 52.51
CA PRO A 726 -46.46 -31.38 51.93
C PRO A 726 -46.13 -29.89 52.19
N GLN A 727 -46.91 -29.01 51.54
CA GLN A 727 -46.85 -27.53 51.58
C GLN A 727 -47.89 -26.94 52.58
N LYS A 728 -48.00 -25.61 52.78
CA LYS A 728 -48.83 -24.66 51.97
C LYS A 728 -48.75 -23.23 52.53
N ASP A 729 -49.21 -22.14 51.89
CA ASP A 729 -49.87 -21.87 50.58
C ASP A 729 -49.37 -20.46 50.09
N GLN A 730 -49.82 -19.72 49.06
CA GLN A 730 -50.99 -19.75 48.16
C GLN A 730 -50.55 -19.94 46.67
N VAL A 731 -51.36 -20.13 45.62
CA VAL A 731 -52.67 -19.64 45.10
C VAL A 731 -52.65 -18.18 44.57
N LYS A 732 -53.08 -17.83 43.34
CA LYS A 732 -53.92 -18.45 42.27
C LYS A 732 -53.32 -18.15 40.87
N ALA A 733 -53.48 -18.86 39.74
CA ALA A 733 -54.02 -20.17 39.29
C ALA A 733 -53.31 -20.51 37.92
N ALA A 734 -53.67 -21.39 36.96
CA ALA A 734 -54.79 -22.27 36.61
C ALA A 734 -54.28 -23.47 35.72
N PRO A 735 -55.09 -24.42 35.17
CA PRO A 735 -54.58 -25.76 34.76
C PRO A 735 -54.70 -26.19 33.27
N SER A 736 -53.82 -27.10 32.79
CA SER A 736 -54.15 -28.52 32.46
C SER A 736 -53.12 -29.34 31.61
N GLU A 737 -52.77 -30.55 32.10
CA GLU A 737 -52.45 -31.88 31.47
C GLU A 737 -51.56 -32.12 30.18
N LYS A 738 -50.43 -32.85 30.40
CA LYS A 738 -49.94 -34.11 29.73
C LYS A 738 -49.69 -34.25 28.18
N SER A 739 -48.43 -34.47 27.76
CA SER A 739 -47.81 -35.81 27.46
C SER A 739 -46.73 -35.91 26.33
N ALA A 740 -45.68 -36.72 26.62
CA ALA A 740 -44.79 -37.53 25.76
C ALA A 740 -44.05 -37.00 24.47
N LYS A 741 -42.72 -36.91 24.61
CA LYS A 741 -41.63 -37.22 23.63
C LYS A 741 -41.67 -36.66 22.19
N GLY A 742 -40.75 -35.73 21.93
CA GLY A 742 -39.53 -36.10 21.16
C GLY A 742 -39.18 -35.29 19.89
N THR A 743 -38.43 -34.19 20.07
CA THR A 743 -37.27 -33.74 19.23
C THR A 743 -36.65 -32.49 19.93
N PRO A 744 -35.32 -32.27 19.95
CA PRO A 744 -34.73 -31.07 20.57
C PRO A 744 -34.93 -29.84 19.68
N SER A 745 -35.49 -28.75 20.22
CA SER A 745 -35.65 -27.47 19.50
C SER A 745 -35.12 -26.30 20.32
N ALA A 746 -34.35 -25.45 19.63
CA ALA A 746 -33.92 -24.08 19.95
C ALA A 746 -33.90 -23.60 21.42
N ASN A 747 -32.69 -23.38 21.96
CA ASN A 747 -32.46 -22.31 22.94
C ASN A 747 -32.09 -21.03 22.19
N VAL A 748 -32.88 -19.96 22.37
CA VAL A 748 -32.71 -18.68 21.66
C VAL A 748 -32.03 -17.65 22.56
N ASN A 749 -30.88 -17.12 22.13
CA ASN A 749 -30.37 -15.73 22.35
C ASN A 749 -28.84 -15.62 22.12
N ASP A 750 -28.35 -15.86 20.89
CA ASP A 750 -26.92 -15.65 20.52
C ASP A 750 -26.74 -14.96 19.14
N GLU A 751 -27.82 -14.40 18.58
CA GLU A 751 -27.84 -13.89 17.19
C GLU A 751 -27.63 -12.37 17.06
N VAL A 752 -28.03 -11.56 18.06
CA VAL A 752 -27.95 -10.10 17.94
C VAL A 752 -26.54 -9.58 18.28
N VAL A 753 -25.92 -8.94 17.28
CA VAL A 753 -24.63 -8.25 17.38
C VAL A 753 -24.87 -6.74 17.48
N ASP A 754 -24.55 -6.16 18.63
CA ASP A 754 -24.65 -4.72 18.89
C ASP A 754 -23.60 -4.25 19.92
N VAL A 755 -23.53 -2.92 20.11
CA VAL A 755 -22.55 -2.23 20.98
C VAL A 755 -22.57 -2.72 22.43
N GLY A 756 -23.69 -3.27 22.92
CA GLY A 756 -23.79 -3.82 24.27
C GLY A 756 -22.84 -5.00 24.53
N ARG A 757 -22.31 -5.64 23.48
CA ARG A 757 -21.32 -6.73 23.58
C ARG A 757 -19.88 -6.25 23.73
N LEU A 758 -19.60 -4.96 23.54
CA LEU A 758 -18.28 -4.38 23.78
C LEU A 758 -18.11 -4.03 25.26
N ASP A 759 -16.92 -4.27 25.81
CA ASP A 759 -16.54 -3.75 27.12
C ASP A 759 -15.82 -2.41 26.95
N LEU A 760 -16.61 -1.32 26.92
CA LEU A 760 -16.09 0.04 26.80
C LEU A 760 -15.98 0.69 28.18
N ARG A 761 -14.77 1.15 28.55
CA ARG A 761 -14.49 1.81 29.84
C ARG A 761 -13.56 3.00 29.68
N VAL A 762 -13.65 3.95 30.60
CA VAL A 762 -12.63 4.98 30.83
C VAL A 762 -11.36 4.33 31.38
N GLY A 763 -10.21 4.82 30.92
CA GLY A 763 -8.91 4.52 31.50
C GLY A 763 -8.00 5.73 31.58
N ARG A 764 -6.97 5.65 32.42
CA ARG A 764 -5.96 6.70 32.62
C ARG A 764 -4.59 6.18 32.21
N ILE A 765 -3.93 6.90 31.30
CA ILE A 765 -2.57 6.60 30.86
C ILE A 765 -1.60 6.97 32.00
N ILE A 766 -1.17 5.98 32.78
CA ILE A 766 -0.19 6.15 33.87
C ILE A 766 1.19 6.44 33.28
N GLU A 767 1.53 5.78 32.17
CA GLU A 767 2.79 5.98 31.47
C GLU A 767 2.55 5.81 29.97
N ALA A 768 3.08 6.73 29.15
CA ALA A 768 3.26 6.54 27.72
C ALA A 768 4.76 6.57 27.36
N LYS A 769 5.18 5.70 26.44
CA LYS A 769 6.52 5.69 25.84
C LYS A 769 6.40 5.43 24.35
N LYS A 770 7.32 5.95 23.53
CA LYS A 770 7.42 5.50 22.12
C LYS A 770 7.81 4.01 22.10
N HIS A 771 7.21 3.23 21.19
CA HIS A 771 7.53 1.82 21.03
C HIS A 771 9.00 1.68 20.57
N PRO A 772 9.82 0.82 21.20
CA PRO A 772 11.25 0.72 20.89
C PRO A 772 11.52 0.42 19.41
N ASP A 773 10.76 -0.51 18.83
CA ASP A 773 10.90 -0.97 17.44
C ASP A 773 9.88 -0.37 16.45
N ALA A 774 9.22 0.78 16.77
CA ALA A 774 8.20 1.36 15.88
C ALA A 774 7.91 2.87 16.08
N ASP A 775 8.36 3.71 15.15
CA ASP A 775 8.21 5.18 15.20
C ASP A 775 6.76 5.69 15.19
N SER A 776 5.80 4.88 14.76
CA SER A 776 4.37 5.24 14.70
C SER A 776 3.56 4.75 15.90
N LEU A 777 4.15 4.01 16.83
CA LEU A 777 3.43 3.37 17.94
C LEU A 777 3.85 3.96 19.29
N TYR A 778 2.87 4.23 20.15
CA TYR A 778 3.09 4.34 21.59
C TYR A 778 2.95 2.97 22.24
N VAL A 779 3.53 2.84 23.44
CA VAL A 779 3.28 1.77 24.40
C VAL A 779 2.80 2.46 25.65
N GLU A 780 1.56 2.18 26.03
CA GLU A 780 0.88 2.80 27.16
C GLU A 780 0.62 1.79 28.28
N GLN A 781 0.84 2.21 29.53
CA GLN A 781 0.30 1.53 30.71
C GLN A 781 -0.97 2.27 31.12
N ILE A 782 -2.13 1.64 30.91
CA ILE A 782 -3.44 2.26 31.12
C ILE A 782 -4.15 1.57 32.28
N ASP A 783 -4.42 2.31 33.35
CA ASP A 783 -5.35 1.89 34.39
C ASP A 783 -6.79 1.95 33.84
N LEU A 784 -7.55 0.88 34.02
CA LEU A 784 -8.91 0.68 33.52
C LEU A 784 -9.90 0.34 34.65
N GLY A 785 -9.58 0.74 35.88
CA GLY A 785 -10.31 0.35 37.09
C GLY A 785 -10.13 -1.14 37.41
N GLU A 786 -8.95 -1.68 37.10
CA GLU A 786 -8.62 -3.10 37.27
C GLU A 786 -7.43 -3.26 38.23
N GLY A 787 -7.23 -4.46 38.77
CA GLY A 787 -6.22 -4.72 39.81
C GLY A 787 -4.75 -4.49 39.39
N GLN A 788 -4.49 -4.31 38.09
CA GLN A 788 -3.23 -3.85 37.50
C GLN A 788 -3.53 -3.03 36.22
N PRO A 789 -2.67 -2.07 35.83
CA PRO A 789 -2.75 -1.43 34.52
C PRO A 789 -2.56 -2.44 33.39
N ARG A 790 -3.18 -2.18 32.23
CA ARG A 790 -2.97 -2.96 31.00
C ARG A 790 -1.92 -2.31 30.12
N THR A 791 -1.12 -3.15 29.45
CA THR A 791 -0.28 -2.70 28.34
C THR A 791 -1.14 -2.52 27.09
N VAL A 792 -1.08 -1.35 26.49
CA VAL A 792 -1.76 -0.98 25.24
C VAL A 792 -0.70 -0.48 24.25
N VAL A 793 -0.98 -0.60 22.95
CA VAL A 793 -0.09 -0.13 21.88
C VAL A 793 -0.92 0.66 20.86
N SER A 794 -0.94 1.99 20.95
CA SER A 794 -1.71 2.85 20.03
C SER A 794 -0.89 3.39 18.84
N GLY A 795 -1.58 3.74 17.75
CA GLY A 795 -0.99 4.38 16.56
C GLY A 795 -0.83 5.90 16.64
N LEU A 796 -0.84 6.49 17.85
CA LEU A 796 -1.12 7.91 18.03
C LEU A 796 0.08 8.87 17.91
N VAL A 797 1.31 8.36 17.74
CA VAL A 797 2.57 9.16 17.70
C VAL A 797 2.58 10.26 16.63
N ARG A 798 1.79 10.09 15.56
CA ARG A 798 1.67 11.06 14.45
C ARG A 798 0.57 12.12 14.66
N PHE A 799 -0.23 11.99 15.71
CA PHE A 799 -1.48 12.76 15.89
C PHE A 799 -1.59 13.43 17.27
N VAL A 800 -0.97 12.85 18.30
CA VAL A 800 -1.00 13.33 19.69
C VAL A 800 0.44 13.28 20.23
N SER A 801 0.88 14.34 20.90
CA SER A 801 2.25 14.40 21.44
C SER A 801 2.40 13.54 22.70
N LEU A 802 3.65 13.21 23.09
CA LEU A 802 3.88 12.34 24.26
C LEU A 802 3.38 13.00 25.55
N GLU A 803 3.53 14.32 25.63
CA GLU A 803 3.06 15.19 26.71
C GLU A 803 1.54 15.26 26.77
N GLN A 804 0.86 15.11 25.62
CA GLN A 804 -0.61 15.06 25.50
C GLN A 804 -1.19 13.66 25.74
N MET A 805 -0.36 12.61 25.75
CA MET A 805 -0.74 11.24 26.13
C MET A 805 -0.59 11.00 27.63
N GLN A 806 0.49 11.52 28.23
CA GLN A 806 0.85 11.27 29.62
C GLN A 806 -0.23 11.76 30.60
N ASN A 807 -0.65 10.91 31.54
CA ASN A 807 -1.68 11.20 32.55
C ASN A 807 -3.09 11.52 32.00
N ARG A 808 -3.36 11.30 30.71
CA ARG A 808 -4.65 11.59 30.07
C ARG A 808 -5.71 10.51 30.37
N LEU A 809 -6.96 10.94 30.50
CA LEU A 809 -8.14 10.07 30.46
C LEU A 809 -8.54 9.77 29.00
N VAL A 810 -8.84 8.50 28.72
CA VAL A 810 -9.22 7.98 27.40
C VAL A 810 -10.34 6.95 27.54
N VAL A 811 -11.01 6.58 26.46
CA VAL A 811 -11.92 5.42 26.43
C VAL A 811 -11.26 4.26 25.71
N CYS A 812 -11.33 3.06 26.29
CA CYS A 812 -10.77 1.84 25.74
C CYS A 812 -11.83 0.76 25.49
N CYS A 813 -11.62 -0.06 24.46
CA CYS A 813 -12.32 -1.32 24.26
C CYS A 813 -11.51 -2.47 24.87
N CYS A 814 -12.02 -3.07 25.95
CA CYS A 814 -11.27 -3.92 26.88
C CYS A 814 -11.48 -5.44 26.68
N ASN A 815 -12.42 -5.86 25.83
CA ASN A 815 -12.68 -7.28 25.56
C ASN A 815 -12.30 -7.75 24.14
N LEU A 816 -11.54 -6.95 23.39
CA LEU A 816 -10.88 -7.43 22.17
C LEU A 816 -9.86 -8.53 22.51
N LYS A 817 -9.66 -9.49 21.61
CA LYS A 817 -8.58 -10.47 21.75
C LYS A 817 -7.23 -9.73 21.69
N PRO A 818 -6.31 -9.95 22.66
CA PRO A 818 -4.99 -9.29 22.64
C PRO A 818 -4.22 -9.52 21.34
N ALA A 819 -3.54 -8.47 20.88
CA ALA A 819 -2.88 -8.42 19.58
C ALA A 819 -1.41 -8.01 19.72
N LYS A 820 -0.49 -8.78 19.12
CA LYS A 820 0.94 -8.44 19.13
C LYS A 820 1.27 -7.43 18.03
N MET A 821 1.63 -6.23 18.45
CA MET A 821 2.02 -5.12 17.60
C MET A 821 3.52 -4.91 17.77
N ARG A 822 4.29 -5.24 16.72
CA ARG A 822 5.77 -5.13 16.66
C ARG A 822 6.55 -5.84 17.79
N GLY A 823 5.91 -6.78 18.49
CA GLY A 823 6.50 -7.63 19.52
C GLY A 823 5.79 -7.51 20.87
N ILE A 824 5.31 -6.31 21.19
CA ILE A 824 4.56 -6.00 22.41
C ILE A 824 3.08 -6.39 22.21
N GLU A 825 2.43 -6.89 23.26
CA GLU A 825 1.03 -7.33 23.22
C GLU A 825 0.10 -6.24 23.74
N SER A 826 -0.78 -5.72 22.88
CA SER A 826 -1.83 -4.78 23.27
C SER A 826 -3.02 -5.55 23.84
N GLN A 827 -3.39 -5.22 25.08
CA GLN A 827 -4.42 -5.91 25.88
C GLN A 827 -5.76 -5.14 25.92
N ALA A 828 -5.83 -4.00 25.23
CA ALA A 828 -7.02 -3.21 24.93
C ALA A 828 -6.75 -2.35 23.67
N MET A 829 -7.67 -1.47 23.33
CA MET A 829 -7.54 -0.51 22.21
C MET A 829 -8.17 0.83 22.59
N VAL A 830 -7.46 1.94 22.40
CA VAL A 830 -7.95 3.31 22.66
C VAL A 830 -8.88 3.75 21.53
N LEU A 831 -10.09 4.19 21.86
CA LEU A 831 -11.06 4.70 20.89
C LEU A 831 -10.75 6.14 20.47
N CYS A 832 -10.81 6.39 19.15
CA CYS A 832 -10.54 7.68 18.53
C CYS A 832 -11.54 8.01 17.41
N ALA A 833 -11.90 9.27 17.28
CA ALA A 833 -12.53 9.82 16.08
C ALA A 833 -11.47 9.91 14.96
N SER A 834 -11.76 9.41 13.76
CA SER A 834 -10.73 9.27 12.71
C SER A 834 -11.19 9.57 11.28
N THR A 835 -10.37 10.34 10.56
CA THR A 835 -10.34 10.48 9.10
C THR A 835 -9.02 9.94 8.54
N PRO A 836 -8.82 9.87 7.21
CA PRO A 836 -7.51 9.55 6.63
C PRO A 836 -6.39 10.57 6.97
N GLU A 837 -6.76 11.78 7.39
CA GLU A 837 -5.86 12.92 7.57
C GLU A 837 -5.67 13.33 9.03
N LYS A 838 -6.65 13.04 9.91
CA LYS A 838 -6.66 13.45 11.32
C LYS A 838 -7.24 12.36 12.21
N VAL A 839 -6.64 12.15 13.38
CA VAL A 839 -7.15 11.30 14.45
C VAL A 839 -7.24 12.12 15.73
N GLU A 840 -8.35 12.02 16.46
CA GLU A 840 -8.56 12.65 17.76
C GLU A 840 -9.00 11.62 18.79
N ILE A 841 -8.32 11.57 19.95
CA ILE A 841 -8.76 10.76 21.09
C ILE A 841 -10.10 11.33 21.61
N MET A 842 -11.06 10.45 21.89
CA MET A 842 -12.35 10.85 22.47
C MET A 842 -12.16 11.58 23.81
N GLU A 843 -12.94 12.63 24.03
CA GLU A 843 -12.89 13.41 25.26
C GLU A 843 -13.62 12.68 26.40
N VAL A 844 -13.02 12.78 27.59
CA VAL A 844 -13.53 12.23 28.84
C VAL A 844 -13.55 13.37 29.85
N PRO A 845 -14.68 13.64 30.54
CA PRO A 845 -14.75 14.65 31.59
C PRO A 845 -13.76 14.38 32.73
N ALA A 846 -13.21 15.44 33.33
CA ALA A 846 -12.13 15.34 34.33
C ALA A 846 -12.58 14.72 35.66
N GLU A 847 -13.89 14.69 35.90
CA GLU A 847 -14.57 14.05 37.03
C GLU A 847 -14.72 12.52 36.90
N CYS A 848 -14.52 11.96 35.71
CA CYS A 848 -14.63 10.51 35.48
C CYS A 848 -13.39 9.74 35.97
N GLN A 849 -13.59 8.50 36.37
CA GLN A 849 -12.58 7.65 37.00
C GLN A 849 -12.24 6.43 36.12
N PRO A 850 -11.01 5.88 36.23
CA PRO A 850 -10.66 4.61 35.60
C PRO A 850 -11.66 3.50 35.96
N GLY A 851 -12.19 2.83 34.93
CA GLY A 851 -13.24 1.82 35.07
C GLY A 851 -14.67 2.31 34.83
N ASP A 852 -14.92 3.63 34.76
CA ASP A 852 -16.24 4.16 34.42
C ASP A 852 -16.73 3.58 33.08
N VAL A 853 -17.89 2.93 33.10
CA VAL A 853 -18.44 2.24 31.93
C VAL A 853 -19.06 3.23 30.94
N VAL A 854 -18.89 2.94 29.65
CA VAL A 854 -19.61 3.64 28.58
C VAL A 854 -20.86 2.84 28.23
N LEU A 855 -22.02 3.50 28.31
CA LEU A 855 -23.34 2.94 28.02
C LEU A 855 -23.90 3.57 26.74
N CYS A 856 -24.85 2.91 26.07
CA CYS A 856 -25.52 3.48 24.89
C CYS A 856 -27.04 3.39 25.05
N ASP A 857 -27.74 4.51 24.83
CA ASP A 857 -29.19 4.61 25.08
C ASP A 857 -29.99 3.60 24.24
N GLY A 858 -30.66 2.67 24.92
CA GLY A 858 -31.47 1.62 24.28
C GLY A 858 -30.74 0.31 23.97
N PHE A 859 -29.46 0.17 24.32
CA PHE A 859 -28.70 -1.08 24.16
C PHE A 859 -28.24 -1.65 25.50
N THR A 860 -28.67 -2.87 25.80
CA THR A 860 -28.33 -3.55 27.06
C THR A 860 -26.86 -3.99 27.07
N ARG A 861 -26.04 -3.38 27.95
CA ARG A 861 -24.64 -3.78 28.19
C ARG A 861 -24.57 -5.22 28.72
N ARG A 862 -23.87 -6.06 27.97
CA ARG A 862 -23.68 -7.51 28.16
C ARG A 862 -22.35 -7.95 27.50
N PRO A 863 -21.20 -7.42 27.94
CA PRO A 863 -19.92 -7.61 27.24
C PRO A 863 -19.55 -9.09 27.13
N ASP A 864 -19.11 -9.52 25.94
CA ASP A 864 -18.44 -10.81 25.76
C ASP A 864 -17.18 -10.85 26.64
N ALA A 865 -16.86 -11.98 27.30
CA ALA A 865 -15.64 -12.07 28.12
C ALA A 865 -14.36 -11.84 27.29
N VAL A 866 -14.33 -12.38 26.06
CA VAL A 866 -13.43 -11.98 24.98
C VAL A 866 -14.21 -12.08 23.66
N LEU A 867 -14.16 -11.03 22.84
CA LEU A 867 -14.82 -10.96 21.54
C LEU A 867 -14.26 -12.05 20.59
N ASN A 868 -15.14 -12.91 20.09
CA ASN A 868 -14.77 -13.98 19.18
C ASN A 868 -14.51 -13.44 17.75
N PRO A 869 -13.26 -13.52 17.22
CA PRO A 869 -12.95 -12.97 15.89
C PRO A 869 -13.74 -13.63 14.74
N LYS A 870 -14.22 -14.87 14.91
CA LYS A 870 -15.08 -15.52 13.90
C LYS A 870 -16.48 -14.93 13.84
N LYS A 871 -16.97 -14.29 14.92
CA LYS A 871 -18.27 -13.61 14.97
C LYS A 871 -18.20 -12.13 14.50
N LYS A 872 -17.02 -11.60 14.18
CA LYS A 872 -16.81 -10.22 13.67
C LYS A 872 -17.57 -9.14 14.46
N VAL A 873 -17.64 -9.27 15.78
CA VAL A 873 -18.49 -8.43 16.64
C VAL A 873 -18.05 -6.97 16.59
N TRP A 874 -16.74 -6.72 16.71
CA TRP A 874 -16.19 -5.37 16.62
C TRP A 874 -16.42 -4.77 15.23
N GLU A 875 -16.09 -5.51 14.18
CA GLU A 875 -16.20 -5.04 12.79
C GLU A 875 -17.65 -4.75 12.38
N THR A 876 -18.62 -5.46 12.97
CA THR A 876 -20.06 -5.21 12.77
C THR A 876 -20.55 -3.98 13.54
N VAL A 877 -20.04 -3.76 14.76
CA VAL A 877 -20.43 -2.61 15.59
C VAL A 877 -19.75 -1.31 15.11
N ALA A 878 -18.51 -1.38 14.66
CA ALA A 878 -17.72 -0.24 14.19
C ALA A 878 -18.23 0.43 12.91
N VAL A 879 -19.12 -0.23 12.14
CA VAL A 879 -19.80 0.37 10.98
C VAL A 879 -20.78 1.46 11.41
N ASP A 880 -21.45 1.29 12.55
CA ASP A 880 -22.46 2.21 13.07
C ASP A 880 -21.92 3.15 14.17
N LEU A 881 -20.65 2.99 14.60
CA LEU A 881 -19.97 3.87 15.56
C LEU A 881 -19.38 5.10 14.84
N LYS A 882 -19.96 6.27 15.10
CA LYS A 882 -19.50 7.55 14.53
C LYS A 882 -19.70 8.72 15.47
N VAL A 883 -19.07 9.85 15.17
CA VAL A 883 -19.39 11.15 15.76
C VAL A 883 -20.52 11.80 14.96
N SER A 884 -21.55 12.35 15.60
CA SER A 884 -22.62 13.13 14.94
C SER A 884 -22.23 14.60 14.70
N ASP A 885 -23.10 15.37 14.05
CA ASP A 885 -22.92 16.80 13.72
C ASP A 885 -22.67 17.69 14.95
N ASP A 886 -23.24 17.31 16.10
CA ASP A 886 -23.08 17.97 17.40
C ASP A 886 -21.74 17.66 18.10
N GLY A 887 -21.02 16.62 17.66
CA GLY A 887 -19.76 16.17 18.27
C GLY A 887 -19.89 15.00 19.24
N VAL A 888 -21.09 14.46 19.44
CA VAL A 888 -21.33 13.30 20.32
C VAL A 888 -21.02 12.00 19.58
N ALA A 889 -20.43 11.03 20.28
CA ALA A 889 -20.28 9.67 19.77
C ALA A 889 -21.62 8.92 19.83
N VAL A 890 -22.03 8.34 18.71
CA VAL A 890 -23.28 7.60 18.56
C VAL A 890 -23.06 6.20 17.99
N TYR A 891 -23.88 5.24 18.44
CA TYR A 891 -24.08 3.95 17.80
C TYR A 891 -25.51 3.90 17.27
N LYS A 892 -25.71 3.67 15.97
CA LYS A 892 -27.05 3.67 15.32
C LYS A 892 -27.91 4.90 15.67
N GLY A 893 -27.26 6.06 15.81
CA GLY A 893 -27.91 7.34 16.18
C GLY A 893 -28.31 7.46 17.66
N LYS A 894 -27.83 6.58 18.54
CA LYS A 894 -28.00 6.68 20.00
C LYS A 894 -26.68 7.08 20.67
N PRO A 895 -26.68 8.06 21.60
CA PRO A 895 -25.45 8.55 22.22
C PRO A 895 -24.78 7.50 23.08
N LEU A 896 -23.45 7.50 23.07
CA LEU A 896 -22.61 6.82 24.04
C LEU A 896 -22.35 7.78 25.22
N LYS A 897 -22.60 7.31 26.44
CA LYS A 897 -22.46 8.09 27.67
C LYS A 897 -21.55 7.41 28.69
N ILE A 898 -20.57 8.16 29.18
CA ILE A 898 -19.67 7.78 30.27
C ILE A 898 -20.44 7.90 31.59
N GLY A 899 -20.41 6.84 32.41
CA GLY A 899 -21.19 6.74 33.64
C GLY A 899 -22.72 6.74 33.43
N GLY A 900 -23.18 6.65 32.17
CA GLY A 900 -24.59 6.82 31.81
C GLY A 900 -25.10 8.27 31.76
N SER A 901 -24.32 9.26 32.20
CA SER A 901 -24.71 10.68 32.26
C SER A 901 -24.03 11.55 31.21
N HIS A 902 -22.70 11.46 31.07
CA HIS A 902 -21.91 12.41 30.28
C HIS A 902 -21.71 11.92 28.84
N PRO A 903 -22.07 12.69 27.79
CA PRO A 903 -21.83 12.27 26.42
C PRO A 903 -20.33 12.13 26.13
N MET A 904 -19.92 11.03 25.48
CA MET A 904 -18.57 10.91 24.94
C MET A 904 -18.46 11.77 23.67
N THR A 905 -17.52 12.71 23.62
CA THR A 905 -17.41 13.69 22.52
C THR A 905 -16.08 13.61 21.77
N ALA A 906 -16.02 14.14 20.55
CA ALA A 906 -14.77 14.37 19.82
C ALA A 906 -14.46 15.89 19.75
N PRO A 907 -13.19 16.32 19.91
CA PRO A 907 -12.84 17.73 19.99
C PRO A 907 -13.33 18.57 18.81
N THR A 908 -13.02 18.16 17.57
CA THR A 908 -13.36 18.94 16.35
C THR A 908 -13.94 18.11 15.21
N LEU A 909 -13.65 16.82 15.12
CA LEU A 909 -14.16 15.96 14.06
C LEU A 909 -15.69 15.72 14.21
N ARG A 910 -16.42 15.73 13.08
CA ARG A 910 -17.88 15.54 12.99
C ARG A 910 -18.20 14.63 11.81
N ASN A 911 -19.23 13.79 11.92
CA ASN A 911 -19.61 12.77 10.92
C ASN A 911 -18.50 11.76 10.55
N VAL A 912 -17.53 11.54 11.44
CA VAL A 912 -16.42 10.59 11.25
C VAL A 912 -16.65 9.28 12.02
N PRO A 913 -16.12 8.14 11.57
CA PRO A 913 -16.11 6.91 12.37
C PRO A 913 -15.36 7.07 13.69
N VAL A 914 -15.86 6.40 14.73
CA VAL A 914 -15.11 6.14 15.97
C VAL A 914 -14.54 4.72 15.87
N LYS A 915 -13.23 4.57 16.06
CA LYS A 915 -12.47 3.33 15.85
C LYS A 915 -11.47 3.10 16.97
#